data_AF-A0A8S1EYC9-F1
#
_entry.id   AF-A0A8S1EYC9-F1
#
_cell.length_a   1.000
_cell.length_b   1.000
_cell.length_c   1.000
_cell.angle_alpha   90.00
_cell.angle_beta   90.00
_cell.angle_gamma   90.00
#
_symmetry.space_group_name_H-M   'P 1'
#
loop_
_entity.id
_entity.type
_entity.pdbx_description
1 polymer ?
#
loop_
_entity_poly.entity_id
_entity_poly.type
_entity_poly.pdbx_seq_one_letter_code
_entity_poly.pdbx_strand_id
1 'polypeptide(L)'
;MPKLLGIDWIDLNASWDRKKTYFGTLFHSFILYGLTTISMMVPIFLICTFQWHLVILYGVWYLIDRNSSKRSAYTSEWVRGWRVNKWFADYFPMSIHKTAELSPDHNYLFACHPHGIISIAVWVNFATNGTNTKELFPKLVFNICTIPFNFLFPIKRELLLLFGFIDSSREAIRYNLNANRNKGRAVCIVIGGAEEALDAHPGCHTLTLKSRKGFVREALITGAHLVPVYSFGENEIFEQLANPIGSRLRQFQEKGKRLLSVSSPLFYGRGVFQRDFGYLPFRKPIDTVDLFFLELNIEYQRIMPKFLGIDWVDVNASLDRKKTYFGVLFHSFIIYTLSLLSIAVPIFLICTFQWLLLLLYGVWYYVDRNSPKCGGYSSEWVRGWRVNKWFADYFPMSIHKTAELSPDHNYLFGCHPHGIIAIAVWGNFATNGTNTKELFPYINFNVCTLPLNFAFPVRREFLLLCGCIDSSRESIRYTLDSNRNKGRAVCIVIGGAEEALDAHPGCHTLTLKSRKGFVREALITGAHLVPVYSFGENEIFEQLANPIGSRIRQLQEMGKRFFSVSQPLFYGRGVFQRDFGYLPFRKPIDTVVGAPIPVEKVENPTREQIDELHQLYIQKLTELFNEHKTKYGVDKDVELILQ
;
A
#
# COMPACT_ATOMS: atom_id res chain seq x y z
N MET A 1 -22.34 -4.76 43.44
CA MET A 1 -23.05 -3.47 43.50
C MET A 1 -24.16 -3.49 42.47
N PRO A 2 -25.35 -2.93 42.73
CA PRO A 2 -26.32 -2.69 41.67
C PRO A 2 -25.69 -1.77 40.61
N LYS A 3 -26.07 -1.95 39.34
CA LYS A 3 -25.60 -1.13 38.21
C LYS A 3 -25.87 0.35 38.52
N LEU A 4 -24.81 1.17 38.57
CA LEU A 4 -24.93 2.62 38.73
C LEU A 4 -25.02 3.24 37.33
N LEU A 5 -26.11 3.94 37.04
CA LEU A 5 -26.41 4.49 35.70
C LEU A 5 -26.48 3.42 34.58
N GLY A 6 -26.89 2.19 34.92
CA GLY A 6 -26.93 1.07 33.98
C GLY A 6 -25.57 0.42 33.68
N ILE A 7 -24.49 0.90 34.32
CA ILE A 7 -23.11 0.39 34.16
C ILE A 7 -22.72 -0.47 35.36
N ASP A 8 -22.17 -1.66 35.10
CA ASP A 8 -21.58 -2.58 36.09
C ASP A 8 -20.12 -2.19 36.37
N TRP A 9 -19.93 -1.43 37.45
CA TRP A 9 -18.61 -0.96 37.88
C TRP A 9 -17.79 -2.06 38.56
N ILE A 10 -16.48 -1.99 38.38
CA ILE A 10 -15.55 -2.87 39.09
C ILE A 10 -15.55 -2.50 40.57
N ASP A 11 -15.63 -3.51 41.42
CA ASP A 11 -15.50 -3.35 42.86
C ASP A 11 -14.07 -2.91 43.22
N LEU A 12 -13.92 -1.62 43.56
CA LEU A 12 -12.66 -1.03 44.01
C LEU A 12 -12.26 -1.48 45.42
N ASN A 13 -13.19 -2.06 46.18
CA ASN A 13 -12.95 -2.64 47.51
C ASN A 13 -12.64 -4.14 47.45
N ALA A 14 -12.50 -4.71 46.24
CA ALA A 14 -12.15 -6.12 46.08
C ALA A 14 -10.83 -6.47 46.79
N SER A 15 -10.68 -7.76 47.11
CA SER A 15 -9.49 -8.29 47.77
C SER A 15 -8.19 -7.92 47.04
N TRP A 16 -7.08 -7.87 47.77
CA TRP A 16 -5.77 -7.59 47.17
C TRP A 16 -5.41 -8.57 46.05
N ASP A 17 -5.75 -9.86 46.18
CA ASP A 17 -5.54 -10.84 45.11
C ASP A 17 -6.34 -10.49 43.85
N ARG A 18 -7.57 -10.01 44.01
CA ARG A 18 -8.38 -9.57 42.88
C ARG A 18 -7.77 -8.33 42.21
N LYS A 19 -7.31 -7.36 42.99
CA LYS A 19 -6.64 -6.14 42.49
C LYS A 19 -5.38 -6.45 41.69
N LYS A 20 -4.57 -7.42 42.15
CA LYS A 20 -3.38 -7.91 41.42
C LYS A 20 -3.76 -8.38 40.01
N THR A 21 -4.82 -9.19 39.88
CA THR A 21 -5.25 -9.68 38.55
C THR A 21 -5.70 -8.56 37.60
N TYR A 22 -6.33 -7.50 38.13
CA TYR A 22 -6.68 -6.33 37.34
C TYR A 22 -5.44 -5.55 36.89
N PHE A 23 -4.46 -5.37 37.78
CA PHE A 23 -3.19 -4.74 37.43
C PHE A 23 -2.43 -5.54 36.36
N GLY A 24 -2.36 -6.87 36.50
CA GLY A 24 -1.80 -7.75 35.48
C GLY A 24 -2.46 -7.55 34.11
N THR A 25 -3.79 -7.50 34.09
CA THR A 25 -4.56 -7.24 32.87
C THR A 25 -4.24 -5.88 32.25
N LEU A 26 -4.16 -4.82 33.07
CA LEU A 26 -3.83 -3.48 32.60
C LEU A 26 -2.41 -3.40 32.05
N PHE A 27 -1.45 -4.02 32.74
CA PHE A 27 -0.05 -4.06 32.31
C PHE A 27 0.11 -4.74 30.95
N HIS A 28 -0.44 -5.94 30.77
CA HIS A 28 -0.35 -6.65 29.48
C HIS A 28 -1.14 -5.96 28.36
N SER A 29 -2.29 -5.37 28.68
CA SER A 29 -3.05 -4.57 27.71
C SER A 29 -2.30 -3.30 27.30
N PHE A 30 -1.56 -2.69 28.23
CA PHE A 30 -0.67 -1.56 27.92
C PHE A 30 0.48 -1.98 27.00
N ILE A 31 1.11 -3.15 27.22
CA ILE A 31 2.14 -3.67 26.30
C ILE A 31 1.56 -3.90 24.91
N LEU A 32 0.36 -4.48 24.83
CA LEU A 32 -0.30 -4.79 23.57
C LEU A 32 -0.67 -3.53 22.77
N TYR A 33 -1.33 -2.57 23.42
CA TYR A 33 -1.90 -1.38 22.77
C TYR A 33 -1.07 -0.11 23.02
N GLY A 34 -0.88 0.26 24.29
CA GLY A 34 -0.29 1.54 24.68
C GLY A 34 1.18 1.70 24.29
N LEU A 35 1.97 0.64 24.37
CA LEU A 35 3.40 0.67 24.09
C LEU A 35 3.69 0.94 22.61
N THR A 36 2.78 0.58 21.71
CA THR A 36 2.86 0.93 20.29
C THR A 36 2.78 2.45 20.14
N THR A 37 1.77 3.09 20.74
CA THR A 37 1.58 4.54 20.71
C THR A 37 2.79 5.27 21.29
N ILE A 38 3.27 4.84 22.47
CA ILE A 38 4.44 5.46 23.11
C ILE A 38 5.68 5.28 22.25
N SER A 39 5.90 4.09 21.66
CA SER A 39 7.05 3.85 20.77
C SER A 39 7.05 4.76 19.54
N MET A 40 5.89 5.22 19.07
CA MET A 40 5.78 6.19 17.98
C MET A 40 6.01 7.63 18.46
N MET A 41 5.52 7.98 19.65
CA MET A 41 5.62 9.33 20.20
C MET A 41 7.01 9.65 20.76
N VAL A 42 7.71 8.69 21.36
CA VAL A 42 9.00 8.92 22.02
C VAL A 42 10.07 9.46 21.06
N PRO A 43 10.31 8.90 19.87
CA PRO A 43 11.27 9.48 18.93
C PRO A 43 10.93 10.93 18.54
N ILE A 44 9.65 11.22 18.30
CA ILE A 44 9.17 12.56 17.98
C ILE A 44 9.43 13.50 19.15
N PHE A 45 9.06 13.10 20.36
CA PHE A 45 9.30 13.87 21.57
C PHE A 45 10.80 14.15 21.79
N LEU A 46 11.65 13.14 21.65
CA LEU A 46 13.11 13.28 21.81
C LEU A 46 13.71 14.23 20.75
N ILE A 47 13.23 14.17 19.51
CA ILE A 47 13.61 15.14 18.47
C ILE A 47 13.17 16.55 18.86
N CYS A 48 11.90 16.73 19.25
CA CYS A 48 11.33 18.04 19.62
C CYS A 48 11.95 18.64 20.90
N THR A 49 12.58 17.83 21.75
CA THR A 49 13.24 18.24 23.01
C THR A 49 14.77 18.27 22.92
N PHE A 50 15.32 18.26 21.69
CA PHE A 50 16.77 18.31 21.43
C PHE A 50 17.57 17.10 21.96
N GLN A 51 16.90 16.00 22.28
CA GLN A 51 17.50 14.72 22.68
C GLN A 51 17.63 13.76 21.48
N TRP A 52 17.76 14.29 20.26
CA TRP A 52 17.82 13.48 19.02
C TRP A 52 19.00 12.51 18.98
N HIS A 53 20.07 12.77 19.72
CA HIS A 53 21.22 11.87 19.84
C HIS A 53 20.80 10.49 20.38
N LEU A 54 19.80 10.42 21.27
CA LEU A 54 19.23 9.16 21.75
C LEU A 54 18.50 8.39 20.64
N VAL A 55 17.83 9.10 19.73
CA VAL A 55 17.18 8.50 18.55
C VAL A 55 18.23 7.94 17.58
N ILE A 56 19.35 8.63 17.39
CA ILE A 56 20.45 8.14 16.55
C ILE A 56 21.13 6.92 17.19
N LEU A 57 21.44 6.99 18.50
CA LEU A 57 22.03 5.86 19.22
C LEU A 57 21.15 4.63 19.13
N TYR A 58 19.84 4.78 19.36
CA TYR A 58 18.89 3.67 19.18
C TYR A 58 18.80 3.23 17.71
N GLY A 59 18.81 4.15 16.75
CA GLY A 59 18.77 3.82 15.32
C GLY A 59 19.99 2.99 14.89
N VAL A 60 21.18 3.33 15.37
CA VAL A 60 22.41 2.54 15.15
C VAL A 60 22.29 1.17 15.80
N TRP A 61 21.86 1.11 17.06
CA TRP A 61 21.58 -0.16 17.74
C TRP A 61 20.60 -1.03 16.94
N TYR A 62 19.48 -0.44 16.49
CA TYR A 62 18.47 -1.13 15.70
C TYR A 62 19.05 -1.69 14.40
N LEU A 63 19.91 -0.95 13.71
CA LEU A 63 20.53 -1.42 12.46
C LEU A 63 21.51 -2.59 12.72
N ILE A 64 22.28 -2.52 13.79
CA ILE A 64 23.18 -3.60 14.23
C ILE A 64 22.38 -4.84 14.60
N ASP A 65 21.31 -4.65 15.37
CA ASP A 65 20.49 -5.71 15.96
C ASP A 65 19.28 -6.11 15.09
N ARG A 66 19.15 -5.57 13.88
CA ARG A 66 17.95 -5.68 13.01
C ARG A 66 17.46 -7.11 12.77
N ASN A 67 18.37 -8.08 12.85
CA ASN A 67 18.11 -9.48 12.58
C ASN A 67 17.70 -10.28 13.83
N SER A 68 17.69 -9.69 15.02
CA SER A 68 17.39 -10.43 16.25
C SER A 68 15.98 -11.01 16.29
N SER A 69 14.99 -10.31 15.73
CA SER A 69 13.64 -10.86 15.54
C SER A 69 13.59 -12.01 14.53
N LYS A 70 14.50 -12.04 13.55
CA LYS A 70 14.64 -13.11 12.55
C LYS A 70 15.55 -14.26 13.03
N ARG A 71 16.04 -14.18 14.26
CA ARG A 71 16.90 -15.18 14.90
C ARG A 71 16.18 -15.65 16.16
N SER A 72 16.89 -15.87 17.26
CA SER A 72 16.33 -16.45 18.49
C SER A 72 15.79 -15.45 19.50
N ALA A 73 15.70 -14.16 19.12
CA ALA A 73 15.56 -13.05 20.06
C ALA A 73 16.64 -13.08 21.17
N TYR A 74 16.56 -12.17 22.14
CA TYR A 74 17.38 -12.18 23.36
C TYR A 74 16.47 -12.40 24.57
N THR A 75 15.94 -13.62 24.65
CA THR A 75 15.00 -14.02 25.68
C THR A 75 15.55 -13.80 27.09
N SER A 76 14.75 -13.20 27.97
CA SER A 76 15.09 -12.95 29.37
C SER A 76 14.17 -13.70 30.31
N GLU A 77 14.74 -14.68 31.01
CA GLU A 77 14.03 -15.47 32.04
C GLU A 77 13.51 -14.59 33.18
N TRP A 78 14.21 -13.50 33.49
CA TRP A 78 13.76 -12.54 34.49
C TRP A 78 12.48 -11.82 34.06
N VAL A 79 12.40 -11.37 32.79
CA VAL A 79 11.19 -10.73 32.23
C VAL A 79 10.03 -11.72 32.14
N ARG A 80 10.30 -12.96 31.71
CA ARG A 80 9.31 -14.04 31.67
C ARG A 80 8.78 -14.41 33.06
N GLY A 81 9.62 -14.31 34.09
CA GLY A 81 9.30 -14.60 35.48
C GLY A 81 8.69 -13.45 36.28
N TRP A 82 8.39 -12.28 35.66
CA TRP A 82 7.77 -11.18 36.38
C TRP A 82 6.42 -11.58 37.02
N ARG A 83 6.21 -11.19 38.29
CA ARG A 83 4.99 -11.52 39.05
C ARG A 83 3.71 -11.06 38.36
N VAL A 84 3.78 -9.98 37.59
CA VAL A 84 2.64 -9.45 36.82
C VAL A 84 2.12 -10.43 35.77
N ASN A 85 2.99 -11.29 35.23
CA ASN A 85 2.60 -12.33 34.27
C ASN A 85 1.72 -13.39 34.96
N LYS A 86 2.05 -13.76 36.20
CA LYS A 86 1.23 -14.68 37.01
C LYS A 86 -0.12 -14.06 37.36
N TRP A 87 -0.14 -12.78 37.74
CA TRP A 87 -1.40 -12.07 38.00
C TRP A 87 -2.30 -12.00 36.77
N PHE A 88 -1.71 -11.90 35.58
CA PHE A 88 -2.45 -11.93 34.33
C PHE A 88 -2.97 -13.34 34.00
N ALA A 89 -2.19 -14.40 34.26
CA ALA A 89 -2.68 -15.78 34.15
C ALA A 89 -3.84 -16.07 35.12
N ASP A 90 -3.71 -15.64 36.39
CA ASP A 90 -4.73 -15.80 37.44
C ASP A 90 -6.01 -14.99 37.16
N TYR A 91 -5.92 -14.01 36.25
CA TYR A 91 -7.11 -13.30 35.76
C TYR A 91 -8.03 -14.27 35.01
N PHE A 92 -7.50 -15.08 34.09
CA PHE A 92 -8.26 -16.03 33.26
C PHE A 92 -8.32 -17.46 33.82
N PRO A 93 -8.15 -17.64 35.13
CA PRO A 93 -7.63 -18.89 35.74
C PRO A 93 -6.98 -19.88 34.74
N MET A 94 -5.83 -19.51 34.16
CA MET A 94 -5.24 -20.32 33.07
C MET A 94 -4.55 -21.58 33.57
N SER A 95 -4.69 -22.67 32.81
CA SER A 95 -3.95 -23.91 33.04
C SER A 95 -3.36 -24.46 31.73
N ILE A 96 -2.28 -25.23 31.85
CA ILE A 96 -1.67 -25.95 30.74
C ILE A 96 -1.55 -27.44 31.11
N HIS A 97 -2.03 -28.30 30.21
CA HIS A 97 -2.04 -29.74 30.35
C HIS A 97 -1.06 -30.33 29.35
N LYS A 98 0.00 -30.93 29.88
CA LYS A 98 1.00 -31.68 29.12
C LYS A 98 0.54 -33.12 28.95
N THR A 99 0.37 -33.57 27.71
CA THR A 99 -0.09 -34.93 27.38
C THR A 99 1.05 -35.90 27.05
N ALA A 100 2.24 -35.38 26.74
CA ALA A 100 3.42 -36.19 26.43
C ALA A 100 4.72 -35.54 26.92
N GLU A 101 5.71 -36.39 27.22
CA GLU A 101 7.08 -35.93 27.50
C GLU A 101 7.79 -35.52 26.21
N LEU A 102 8.32 -34.30 26.20
CA LEU A 102 9.06 -33.74 25.06
C LEU A 102 10.56 -33.76 25.37
N SER A 103 11.30 -34.61 24.65
CA SER A 103 12.75 -34.74 24.80
C SER A 103 13.47 -33.45 24.36
N PRO A 104 14.48 -32.97 25.10
CA PRO A 104 15.29 -31.82 24.68
C PRO A 104 16.21 -32.11 23.49
N ASP A 105 16.32 -33.37 23.04
CA ASP A 105 17.16 -33.72 21.89
C ASP A 105 16.55 -33.32 20.55
N HIS A 106 15.25 -33.03 20.52
CA HIS A 106 14.52 -32.61 19.33
C HIS A 106 14.10 -31.15 19.41
N ASN A 107 13.83 -30.57 18.24
CA ASN A 107 13.17 -29.28 18.12
C ASN A 107 11.70 -29.49 17.78
N TYR A 108 10.85 -28.55 18.17
CA TYR A 108 9.41 -28.66 18.10
C TYR A 108 8.78 -27.43 17.46
N LEU A 109 7.79 -27.64 16.60
CA LEU A 109 6.93 -26.59 16.08
C LEU A 109 5.53 -26.77 16.67
N PHE A 110 5.18 -25.87 17.58
CA PHE A 110 3.91 -25.84 18.29
C PHE A 110 2.87 -25.12 17.42
N ALA A 111 1.89 -25.87 16.93
CA ALA A 111 0.80 -25.38 16.10
C ALA A 111 -0.40 -25.04 16.98
N CYS A 112 -0.52 -23.77 17.36
CA CYS A 112 -1.48 -23.32 18.36
C CYS A 112 -2.82 -22.87 17.76
N HIS A 113 -3.91 -23.26 18.43
CA HIS A 113 -5.29 -23.00 18.06
C HIS A 113 -6.19 -22.77 19.30
N PRO A 114 -7.37 -22.14 19.15
CA PRO A 114 -7.70 -21.22 18.06
C PRO A 114 -6.87 -19.93 18.19
N HIS A 115 -6.85 -19.08 17.16
CA HIS A 115 -6.16 -17.78 17.27
C HIS A 115 -6.80 -16.85 18.30
N GLY A 116 -8.12 -16.94 18.50
CA GLY A 116 -8.85 -15.89 19.18
C GLY A 116 -8.83 -14.58 18.41
N ILE A 117 -9.46 -13.54 18.97
CA ILE A 117 -9.32 -12.18 18.44
C ILE A 117 -7.86 -11.72 18.58
N ILE A 118 -7.28 -11.97 19.76
CA ILE A 118 -5.88 -11.78 20.11
C ILE A 118 -5.47 -13.01 20.92
N SER A 119 -4.42 -13.71 20.51
CA SER A 119 -3.99 -14.97 21.13
C SER A 119 -3.33 -14.75 22.50
N ILE A 120 -4.15 -14.68 23.56
CA ILE A 120 -3.72 -14.51 24.95
C ILE A 120 -3.14 -15.82 25.50
N ALA A 121 -3.73 -16.98 25.19
CA ALA A 121 -3.20 -18.27 25.63
C ALA A 121 -1.74 -18.49 25.23
N VAL A 122 -1.42 -18.27 23.96
CA VAL A 122 -0.06 -18.50 23.45
C VAL A 122 0.93 -17.52 24.06
N TRP A 123 0.53 -16.27 24.27
CA TRP A 123 1.36 -15.29 24.98
C TRP A 123 1.63 -15.78 26.41
N VAL A 124 0.58 -15.98 27.22
CA VAL A 124 0.75 -16.25 28.64
C VAL A 124 1.49 -17.56 28.87
N ASN A 125 1.11 -18.63 28.14
CA ASN A 125 1.73 -19.93 28.32
C ASN A 125 3.16 -19.97 27.80
N PHE A 126 3.46 -19.49 26.60
CA PHE A 126 4.76 -19.76 25.97
C PHE A 126 5.71 -18.57 25.98
N ALA A 127 5.19 -17.33 26.05
CA ALA A 127 6.01 -16.12 26.13
C ALA A 127 6.35 -15.71 27.57
N THR A 128 5.62 -16.22 28.57
CA THR A 128 5.83 -15.90 29.98
C THR A 128 5.92 -17.17 30.82
N ASN A 129 6.26 -17.04 32.11
CA ASN A 129 6.12 -18.12 33.09
C ASN A 129 4.84 -17.97 33.94
N GLY A 130 3.78 -17.38 33.41
CA GLY A 130 2.54 -17.13 34.16
C GLY A 130 1.83 -18.40 34.61
N THR A 131 1.93 -19.47 33.81
CA THR A 131 1.32 -20.79 34.05
C THR A 131 2.35 -21.87 34.40
N ASN A 132 3.53 -21.47 34.90
CA ASN A 132 4.61 -22.37 35.29
C ASN A 132 5.14 -23.25 34.14
N THR A 133 5.18 -22.71 32.93
CA THR A 133 5.63 -23.41 31.71
C THR A 133 7.08 -23.86 31.80
N LYS A 134 7.93 -23.10 32.51
CA LYS A 134 9.32 -23.47 32.74
C LYS A 134 9.44 -24.71 33.61
N GLU A 135 8.56 -24.86 34.60
CA GLU A 135 8.51 -26.04 35.46
C GLU A 135 8.00 -27.27 34.68
N LEU A 136 7.08 -27.08 33.74
CA LEU A 136 6.52 -28.16 32.90
C LEU A 136 7.45 -28.61 31.77
N PHE A 137 8.23 -27.68 31.22
CA PHE A 137 9.16 -27.89 30.11
C PHE A 137 10.55 -27.33 30.42
N PRO A 138 11.24 -27.83 31.46
CA PRO A 138 12.44 -27.19 32.02
C PRO A 138 13.65 -27.17 31.09
N LYS A 139 13.65 -28.01 30.05
CA LYS A 139 14.74 -28.13 29.08
C LYS A 139 14.40 -27.57 27.70
N LEU A 140 13.21 -26.99 27.52
CA LEU A 140 12.81 -26.39 26.25
C LEU A 140 12.90 -24.87 26.31
N VAL A 141 13.33 -24.27 25.20
CA VAL A 141 13.32 -22.82 25.01
C VAL A 141 12.26 -22.44 23.99
N PHE A 142 11.24 -21.72 24.47
CA PHE A 142 10.12 -21.28 23.65
C PHE A 142 10.42 -19.97 22.92
N ASN A 143 10.03 -19.89 21.65
CA ASN A 143 10.00 -18.68 20.84
C ASN A 143 8.64 -18.54 20.15
N ILE A 144 8.07 -17.34 20.15
CA ILE A 144 6.67 -17.13 19.74
C ILE A 144 6.64 -16.30 18.45
N CYS A 145 6.05 -16.84 17.40
CA CYS A 145 5.90 -16.12 16.14
C CYS A 145 4.84 -15.01 16.26
N THR A 146 5.22 -13.80 15.86
CA THR A 146 4.32 -12.66 15.69
C THR A 146 4.57 -11.96 14.35
N ILE A 147 3.62 -11.14 13.91
CA ILE A 147 3.74 -10.34 12.68
C ILE A 147 4.98 -9.41 12.73
N PRO A 148 5.72 -9.25 11.60
CA PRO A 148 6.92 -8.40 11.53
C PRO A 148 6.71 -6.95 11.98
N PHE A 149 5.49 -6.43 11.77
CA PHE A 149 5.10 -5.06 12.15
C PHE A 149 5.37 -4.73 13.62
N ASN A 150 5.24 -5.71 14.52
CA ASN A 150 5.49 -5.50 15.94
C ASN A 150 6.96 -5.14 16.27
N PHE A 151 7.91 -5.47 15.39
CA PHE A 151 9.34 -5.18 15.56
C PHE A 151 9.80 -3.86 14.93
N LEU A 152 8.87 -3.05 14.40
CA LEU A 152 9.17 -1.70 13.90
C LEU A 152 9.18 -0.63 15.01
N PHE A 153 8.68 -0.97 16.20
CA PHE A 153 8.44 -0.03 17.29
C PHE A 153 9.52 -0.18 18.37
N PRO A 154 10.41 0.81 18.59
CA PRO A 154 11.61 0.67 19.42
C PRO A 154 11.43 -0.02 20.79
N ILE A 155 10.59 0.54 21.66
CA ILE A 155 10.43 0.06 23.04
C ILE A 155 9.65 -1.26 23.06
N LYS A 156 8.60 -1.34 22.23
CA LYS A 156 7.81 -2.57 22.07
C LYS A 156 8.64 -3.73 21.54
N ARG A 157 9.52 -3.47 20.56
CA ARG A 157 10.45 -4.45 19.99
C ARG A 157 11.33 -5.04 21.07
N GLU A 158 12.01 -4.21 21.86
CA GLU A 158 12.93 -4.71 22.90
C GLU A 158 12.19 -5.61 23.89
N LEU A 159 11.00 -5.18 24.34
CA LEU A 159 10.22 -5.94 25.29
C LEU A 159 9.71 -7.27 24.70
N LEU A 160 9.26 -7.27 23.44
CA LEU A 160 8.85 -8.50 22.75
C LEU A 160 10.03 -9.47 22.56
N LEU A 161 11.22 -8.98 22.22
CA LEU A 161 12.41 -9.82 22.10
C LEU A 161 12.84 -10.41 23.46
N LEU A 162 12.68 -9.66 24.55
CA LEU A 162 12.90 -10.16 25.91
C LEU A 162 11.89 -11.23 26.32
N PHE A 163 10.63 -11.10 25.92
CA PHE A 163 9.63 -12.17 26.06
C PHE A 163 9.87 -13.34 25.09
N GLY A 164 10.81 -13.22 24.15
CA GLY A 164 11.19 -14.25 23.19
C GLY A 164 10.27 -14.37 21.98
N PHE A 165 9.54 -13.29 21.65
CA PHE A 165 8.85 -13.20 20.38
C PHE A 165 9.84 -13.10 19.23
N ILE A 166 9.55 -13.79 18.14
CA ILE A 166 10.29 -13.78 16.89
C ILE A 166 9.36 -13.45 15.73
N ASP A 167 9.94 -13.05 14.62
CA ASP A 167 9.26 -12.81 13.35
C ASP A 167 8.59 -14.11 12.86
N SER A 168 7.38 -14.03 12.30
CA SER A 168 6.68 -15.20 11.76
C SER A 168 7.19 -15.67 10.39
N SER A 169 8.29 -15.10 9.89
CA SER A 169 8.94 -15.50 8.65
C SER A 169 9.61 -16.88 8.74
N ARG A 170 9.69 -17.54 7.57
CA ARG A 170 10.39 -18.82 7.42
C ARG A 170 11.85 -18.76 7.84
N GLU A 171 12.50 -17.60 7.63
CA GLU A 171 13.88 -17.36 8.03
C GLU A 171 14.04 -17.56 9.54
N ALA A 172 13.17 -16.92 10.35
CA ALA A 172 13.18 -17.02 11.79
C ALA A 172 12.84 -18.43 12.29
N ILE A 173 11.80 -19.05 11.72
CA ILE A 173 11.37 -20.41 12.08
C ILE A 173 12.50 -21.41 11.83
N ARG A 174 13.08 -21.41 10.62
CA ARG A 174 14.18 -22.32 10.26
C ARG A 174 15.43 -22.08 11.08
N TYR A 175 15.75 -20.81 11.36
CA TYR A 175 16.92 -20.48 12.17
C TYR A 175 16.83 -21.11 13.56
N ASN A 176 15.67 -21.02 14.20
CA ASN A 176 15.46 -21.56 15.54
C ASN A 176 15.37 -23.09 15.54
N LEU A 177 14.70 -23.68 14.55
CA LEU A 177 14.49 -25.13 14.48
C LEU A 177 15.63 -25.91 13.80
N ASN A 178 16.71 -25.25 13.39
CA ASN A 178 17.86 -25.92 12.79
C ASN A 178 18.55 -26.87 13.80
N ALA A 179 18.34 -28.18 13.61
CA ALA A 179 18.86 -29.24 14.48
C ALA A 179 20.40 -29.29 14.57
N ASN A 180 21.11 -28.84 13.53
CA ASN A 180 22.58 -28.78 13.54
C ASN A 180 23.11 -27.65 14.42
N ARG A 181 22.25 -26.71 14.81
CA ARG A 181 22.62 -25.51 15.56
C ARG A 181 22.05 -25.50 16.96
N ASN A 182 20.80 -25.89 17.10
CA ASN A 182 20.04 -25.79 18.34
C ASN A 182 19.34 -27.12 18.62
N LYS A 183 19.30 -27.51 19.90
CA LYS A 183 18.44 -28.59 20.41
C LYS A 183 17.50 -28.02 21.47
N GLY A 184 16.36 -28.67 21.69
CA GLY A 184 15.39 -28.26 22.71
C GLY A 184 14.67 -26.94 22.39
N ARG A 185 14.57 -26.55 21.12
CA ARG A 185 13.85 -25.33 20.72
C ARG A 185 12.39 -25.65 20.43
N ALA A 186 11.49 -24.82 20.94
CA ALA A 186 10.07 -24.88 20.64
C ALA A 186 9.62 -23.56 20.00
N VAL A 187 9.17 -23.60 18.75
CA VAL A 187 8.62 -22.44 18.05
C VAL A 187 7.10 -22.51 18.04
N CYS A 188 6.43 -21.56 18.71
CA CYS A 188 4.98 -21.48 18.76
C CYS A 188 4.45 -20.58 17.65
N ILE A 189 3.53 -21.11 16.84
CA ILE A 189 2.88 -20.38 15.76
C ILE A 189 1.36 -20.58 15.84
N VAL A 190 0.63 -19.47 15.77
CA VAL A 190 -0.83 -19.47 15.77
C VAL A 190 -1.32 -19.61 14.33
N ILE A 191 -1.79 -20.80 13.96
CA ILE A 191 -1.97 -21.18 12.55
C ILE A 191 -3.15 -20.45 11.89
N GLY A 192 -4.23 -20.23 12.64
CA GLY A 192 -5.43 -19.56 12.18
C GLY A 192 -5.23 -18.14 11.68
N GLY A 193 -4.26 -17.45 12.29
CA GLY A 193 -3.93 -16.06 11.98
C GLY A 193 -5.14 -15.13 11.92
N ALA A 194 -5.06 -14.17 11.01
CA ALA A 194 -6.10 -13.17 10.77
C ALA A 194 -7.44 -13.74 10.26
N GLU A 195 -7.49 -15.00 9.83
CA GLU A 195 -8.73 -15.61 9.34
C GLU A 195 -9.57 -16.13 10.49
N GLU A 196 -8.99 -16.94 11.37
CA GLU A 196 -9.67 -17.37 12.61
C GLU A 196 -10.03 -16.19 13.51
N ALA A 197 -9.23 -15.11 13.53
CA ALA A 197 -9.55 -13.93 14.32
C ALA A 197 -10.85 -13.22 13.90
N LEU A 198 -11.25 -13.30 12.62
CA LEU A 198 -12.54 -12.74 12.16
C LEU A 198 -13.72 -13.65 12.51
N ASP A 199 -13.47 -14.95 12.68
CA ASP A 199 -14.47 -15.95 13.04
C ASP A 199 -14.55 -16.23 14.56
N ALA A 200 -13.73 -15.52 15.34
CA ALA A 200 -13.67 -15.65 16.79
C ALA A 200 -14.93 -15.04 17.44
N HIS A 201 -15.78 -15.93 17.94
CA HIS A 201 -16.97 -15.62 18.73
C HIS A 201 -17.09 -16.60 19.91
N PRO A 202 -17.70 -16.19 21.03
CA PRO A 202 -18.08 -17.11 22.10
C PRO A 202 -18.84 -18.33 21.57
N GLY A 203 -18.45 -19.53 22.00
CA GLY A 203 -18.96 -20.82 21.56
C GLY A 203 -18.45 -21.30 20.19
N CYS A 204 -17.65 -20.51 19.47
CA CYS A 204 -17.07 -20.92 18.19
C CYS A 204 -15.77 -21.70 18.39
N HIS A 205 -15.63 -22.84 17.70
CA HIS A 205 -14.42 -23.69 17.72
C HIS A 205 -13.93 -24.03 16.30
N THR A 206 -14.31 -23.23 15.32
CA THR A 206 -13.96 -23.46 13.91
C THR A 206 -12.49 -23.12 13.66
N LEU A 207 -11.73 -24.10 13.17
CA LEU A 207 -10.31 -23.93 12.84
C LEU A 207 -10.09 -23.79 11.33
N THR A 208 -9.21 -22.88 10.94
CA THR A 208 -8.79 -22.67 9.56
C THR A 208 -7.50 -23.43 9.29
N LEU A 209 -7.62 -24.72 9.00
CA LEU A 209 -6.44 -25.60 8.83
C LEU A 209 -6.24 -26.14 7.40
N LYS A 210 -7.33 -26.46 6.68
CA LYS A 210 -7.27 -27.21 5.40
C LYS A 210 -6.34 -26.59 4.34
N SER A 211 -6.30 -25.27 4.27
CA SER A 211 -5.48 -24.49 3.33
C SER A 211 -4.12 -24.05 3.89
N ARG A 212 -3.84 -24.30 5.18
CA ARG A 212 -2.67 -23.77 5.91
C ARG A 212 -1.55 -24.79 6.06
N LYS A 213 -0.97 -25.26 4.94
CA LYS A 213 0.09 -26.29 4.95
C LYS A 213 1.52 -25.78 5.20
N GLY A 214 1.69 -24.46 5.37
CA GLY A 214 3.01 -23.82 5.47
C GLY A 214 3.82 -24.30 6.67
N PHE A 215 3.21 -24.37 7.85
CA PHE A 215 3.89 -24.79 9.08
C PHE A 215 4.35 -26.26 9.02
N VAL A 216 3.54 -27.15 8.43
CA VAL A 216 3.89 -28.55 8.19
C VAL A 216 5.12 -28.64 7.27
N ARG A 217 5.14 -27.85 6.19
CA ARG A 217 6.30 -27.77 5.30
C ARG A 217 7.56 -27.33 6.05
N GLU A 218 7.47 -26.35 6.94
CA GLU A 218 8.63 -25.88 7.71
C GLU A 218 9.12 -26.94 8.72
N ALA A 219 8.21 -27.67 9.36
CA ALA A 219 8.55 -28.80 10.22
C ALA A 219 9.30 -29.90 9.44
N LEU A 220 8.78 -30.30 8.26
CA LEU A 220 9.44 -31.26 7.37
C LEU A 220 10.84 -30.81 6.94
N ILE A 221 11.01 -29.53 6.59
CA ILE A 221 12.30 -28.97 6.15
C ILE A 221 13.33 -28.95 7.29
N THR A 222 12.88 -28.70 8.52
CA THR A 222 13.76 -28.55 9.69
C THR A 222 13.98 -29.84 10.46
N GLY A 223 13.15 -30.87 10.21
CA GLY A 223 13.08 -32.08 11.03
C GLY A 223 12.44 -31.85 12.39
N ALA A 224 11.78 -30.70 12.61
CA ALA A 224 11.14 -30.41 13.88
C ALA A 224 9.84 -31.21 14.05
N HIS A 225 9.59 -31.69 15.26
CA HIS A 225 8.37 -32.43 15.60
C HIS A 225 7.18 -31.47 15.70
N LEU A 226 6.05 -31.84 15.11
CA LEU A 226 4.83 -31.05 15.19
C LEU A 226 4.08 -31.33 16.49
N VAL A 227 3.73 -30.27 17.22
CA VAL A 227 2.94 -30.34 18.45
C VAL A 227 1.67 -29.53 18.25
N PRO A 228 0.52 -30.15 17.90
CA PRO A 228 -0.75 -29.45 17.97
C PRO A 228 -1.06 -28.99 19.40
N VAL A 229 -1.51 -27.75 19.54
CA VAL A 229 -1.90 -27.16 20.81
C VAL A 229 -3.27 -26.52 20.66
N TYR A 230 -4.17 -26.81 21.60
CA TYR A 230 -5.52 -26.25 21.62
C TYR A 230 -5.79 -25.52 22.94
N SER A 231 -6.35 -24.31 22.86
CA SER A 231 -6.67 -23.44 24.00
C SER A 231 -8.19 -23.27 24.11
N PHE A 232 -8.81 -24.01 25.02
CA PHE A 232 -10.23 -23.88 25.35
C PHE A 232 -10.47 -22.56 26.08
N GLY A 233 -11.56 -21.85 25.77
CA GLY A 233 -11.89 -20.56 26.40
C GLY A 233 -11.29 -19.33 25.71
N GLU A 234 -10.36 -19.48 24.77
CA GLU A 234 -9.70 -18.37 24.08
C GLU A 234 -10.68 -17.48 23.28
N ASN A 235 -11.75 -18.05 22.72
CA ASN A 235 -12.78 -17.30 21.99
C ASN A 235 -13.82 -16.64 22.92
N GLU A 236 -13.79 -16.91 24.23
CA GLU A 236 -14.76 -16.40 25.21
C GLU A 236 -14.36 -15.06 25.84
N ILE A 237 -13.10 -14.65 25.66
CA ILE A 237 -12.53 -13.48 26.37
C ILE A 237 -12.85 -12.15 25.71
N PHE A 238 -13.42 -12.14 24.51
CA PHE A 238 -13.91 -10.96 23.82
C PHE A 238 -15.20 -11.26 23.08
N GLU A 239 -16.05 -10.25 22.96
CA GLU A 239 -17.22 -10.30 22.08
C GLU A 239 -16.92 -9.51 20.81
N GLN A 240 -17.18 -10.13 19.66
CA GLN A 240 -17.04 -9.50 18.37
C GLN A 240 -18.40 -9.02 17.88
N LEU A 241 -18.46 -7.82 17.31
CA LEU A 241 -19.65 -7.34 16.60
C LEU A 241 -20.02 -8.33 15.49
N ALA A 242 -21.31 -8.64 15.38
CA ALA A 242 -21.82 -9.59 14.40
C ALA A 242 -21.35 -9.23 12.98
N ASN A 243 -20.58 -10.13 12.38
CA ASN A 243 -19.98 -9.99 11.06
C ASN A 243 -20.20 -11.25 10.21
N PRO A 244 -21.46 -11.67 9.98
CA PRO A 244 -21.74 -12.90 9.23
C PRO A 244 -21.14 -12.84 7.82
N ILE A 245 -20.79 -14.00 7.28
CA ILE A 245 -20.23 -14.13 5.92
C ILE A 245 -21.18 -13.46 4.93
N GLY A 246 -20.64 -12.55 4.12
CA GLY A 246 -21.40 -11.73 3.17
C GLY A 246 -21.91 -10.39 3.71
N SER A 247 -21.83 -10.12 5.02
CA SER A 247 -22.17 -8.79 5.56
C SER A 247 -21.18 -7.71 5.11
N ARG A 248 -21.63 -6.45 5.10
CA ARG A 248 -20.76 -5.30 4.74
C ARG A 248 -19.55 -5.19 5.66
N LEU A 249 -19.74 -5.44 6.96
CA LEU A 249 -18.65 -5.44 7.93
C LEU A 249 -17.64 -6.55 7.61
N ARG A 250 -18.11 -7.77 7.33
CA ARG A 250 -17.25 -8.90 6.97
C ARG A 250 -16.50 -8.66 5.67
N GLN A 251 -17.15 -8.12 4.64
CA GLN A 251 -16.50 -7.76 3.38
C GLN A 251 -15.41 -6.70 3.56
N PHE A 252 -15.66 -5.69 4.41
CA PHE A 252 -14.65 -4.69 4.75
C PHE A 252 -13.45 -5.31 5.49
N GLN A 253 -13.72 -6.16 6.48
CA GLN A 253 -12.69 -6.86 7.25
C GLN A 253 -11.87 -7.82 6.38
N GLU A 254 -12.50 -8.57 5.48
CA GLU A 254 -11.83 -9.44 4.52
C GLU A 254 -11.00 -8.66 3.51
N LYS A 255 -11.49 -7.49 3.06
CA LYS A 255 -10.72 -6.57 2.24
C LYS A 255 -9.49 -6.07 3.00
N GLY A 256 -9.64 -5.62 4.25
CA GLY A 256 -8.53 -5.25 5.12
C GLY A 256 -7.50 -6.38 5.32
N LYS A 257 -7.99 -7.61 5.56
CA LYS A 257 -7.15 -8.82 5.67
C LYS A 257 -6.33 -9.07 4.40
N ARG A 258 -6.93 -8.96 3.22
CA ARG A 258 -6.24 -9.13 1.92
C ARG A 258 -5.20 -8.01 1.67
N LEU A 259 -5.51 -6.78 2.09
CA LEU A 259 -4.67 -5.60 1.90
C LEU A 259 -3.42 -5.59 2.80
N LEU A 260 -3.62 -5.87 4.09
CA LEU A 260 -2.63 -5.62 5.13
C LEU A 260 -2.10 -6.91 5.79
N SER A 261 -2.61 -8.08 5.38
CA SER A 261 -2.38 -9.36 6.08
C SER A 261 -2.75 -9.32 7.57
N VAL A 262 -3.57 -8.35 7.96
CA VAL A 262 -4.07 -8.12 9.32
C VAL A 262 -5.59 -8.00 9.23
N SER A 263 -6.29 -8.78 10.03
CA SER A 263 -7.72 -8.62 10.26
C SER A 263 -7.96 -7.61 11.37
N SER A 264 -8.97 -6.76 11.20
CA SER A 264 -9.47 -5.87 12.25
C SER A 264 -10.86 -6.34 12.69
N PRO A 265 -10.97 -7.42 13.48
CA PRO A 265 -12.22 -7.72 14.15
C PRO A 265 -12.66 -6.48 14.92
N LEU A 266 -13.94 -6.12 14.83
CA LEU A 266 -14.50 -5.07 15.69
C LEU A 266 -15.04 -5.77 16.91
N PHE A 267 -14.37 -5.58 18.04
CA PHE A 267 -14.66 -6.33 19.25
C PHE A 267 -14.68 -5.41 20.46
N TYR A 268 -15.28 -5.91 21.52
CA TYR A 268 -15.22 -5.32 22.84
C TYR A 268 -15.01 -6.41 23.88
N GLY A 269 -14.36 -6.02 24.96
CA GLY A 269 -14.40 -6.72 26.22
C GLY A 269 -14.95 -5.77 27.28
N ARG A 270 -14.28 -5.68 28.41
CA ARG A 270 -14.61 -4.77 29.50
C ARG A 270 -13.77 -3.49 29.49
N GLY A 271 -14.24 -2.50 30.27
CA GLY A 271 -13.50 -1.28 30.54
C GLY A 271 -12.45 -1.42 31.65
N VAL A 272 -11.69 -0.34 31.85
CA VAL A 272 -10.71 -0.22 32.95
C VAL A 272 -11.40 -0.22 34.31
N PHE A 273 -12.54 0.46 34.43
CA PHE A 273 -13.29 0.64 35.67
C PHE A 273 -14.68 0.02 35.67
N GLN A 274 -15.14 -0.54 34.54
CA GLN A 274 -16.45 -1.17 34.40
C GLN A 274 -16.38 -2.44 33.54
N ARG A 275 -17.45 -3.24 33.56
CA ARG A 275 -17.50 -4.59 33.00
C ARG A 275 -18.25 -4.74 31.68
N ASP A 276 -19.00 -3.73 31.25
CA ASP A 276 -19.93 -3.80 30.13
C ASP A 276 -19.30 -3.54 28.74
N PHE A 277 -18.26 -2.70 28.63
CA PHE A 277 -17.68 -2.37 27.31
C PHE A 277 -16.23 -1.83 27.38
N GLY A 278 -15.32 -2.26 26.50
CA GLY A 278 -13.97 -1.68 26.40
C GLY A 278 -12.99 -2.57 25.67
N TYR A 279 -11.70 -2.41 25.94
CA TYR A 279 -10.62 -3.14 25.23
C TYR A 279 -9.88 -4.15 26.12
N LEU A 280 -10.24 -4.28 27.40
CA LEU A 280 -9.69 -5.30 28.27
C LEU A 280 -10.47 -6.60 28.11
N PRO A 281 -9.82 -7.76 28.15
CA PRO A 281 -10.52 -9.04 27.99
C PRO A 281 -11.45 -9.33 29.16
N PHE A 282 -12.50 -10.11 28.90
CA PHE A 282 -13.40 -10.65 29.91
C PHE A 282 -12.70 -11.72 30.75
N ARG A 283 -13.17 -11.86 31.99
CA ARG A 283 -12.64 -12.86 32.92
C ARG A 283 -13.31 -14.22 32.65
N LYS A 284 -12.69 -15.05 31.82
CA LYS A 284 -13.15 -16.41 31.51
C LYS A 284 -11.99 -17.41 31.69
N PRO A 285 -12.27 -18.66 32.13
CA PRO A 285 -11.28 -19.74 32.16
C PRO A 285 -10.65 -19.98 30.78
N ILE A 286 -9.34 -20.26 30.76
CA ILE A 286 -8.64 -20.73 29.56
C ILE A 286 -7.79 -21.96 29.91
N ASP A 287 -8.08 -23.10 29.27
CA ASP A 287 -7.34 -24.35 29.48
C ASP A 287 -6.62 -24.74 28.19
N THR A 288 -5.30 -24.90 28.24
CA THR A 288 -4.48 -25.22 27.07
C THR A 288 -3.98 -26.66 27.13
N VAL A 289 -4.21 -27.44 26.09
CA VAL A 289 -3.79 -28.85 26.00
C VAL A 289 -2.86 -29.00 24.80
N ASP A 290 -1.69 -29.59 25.01
CA ASP A 290 -0.83 -30.04 23.91
C ASP A 290 -1.19 -31.47 23.50
N LEU A 291 -0.97 -31.83 22.24
CA LEU A 291 -1.14 -33.20 21.71
C LEU A 291 0.11 -33.52 20.90
N PHE A 292 0.77 -34.65 21.14
CA PHE A 292 2.00 -35.03 20.43
C PHE A 292 1.71 -36.06 19.34
N PHE A 293 2.26 -35.85 18.13
CA PHE A 293 2.23 -36.83 17.04
C PHE A 293 3.65 -37.22 16.60
N LEU A 294 3.86 -38.52 16.38
CA LEU A 294 5.12 -39.13 15.93
C LEU A 294 5.47 -38.81 14.46
N GLU A 295 6.77 -38.92 14.17
CA GLU A 295 7.52 -38.56 12.96
C GLU A 295 6.77 -38.66 11.61
N LEU A 296 6.89 -37.59 10.80
CA LEU A 296 6.47 -37.56 9.39
C LEU A 296 7.72 -37.67 8.50
N ASN A 297 8.04 -38.88 8.03
CA ASN A 297 9.03 -39.11 6.99
C ASN A 297 8.36 -39.15 5.61
N ILE A 298 8.42 -38.04 4.87
CA ILE A 298 8.02 -38.00 3.45
C ILE A 298 9.03 -37.12 2.68
N GLU A 299 9.72 -37.73 1.71
CA GLU A 299 10.59 -37.02 0.76
C GLU A 299 9.76 -36.14 -0.20
N TYR A 300 10.24 -34.93 -0.47
CA TYR A 300 9.54 -33.95 -1.31
C TYR A 300 10.37 -33.57 -2.55
N GLN A 301 9.81 -33.83 -3.74
CA GLN A 301 10.29 -33.26 -5.01
C GLN A 301 9.81 -31.80 -5.18
N ARG A 302 10.68 -30.99 -5.77
CA ARG A 302 10.57 -29.53 -5.85
C ARG A 302 9.70 -29.12 -7.05
N ILE A 303 8.49 -28.61 -6.78
CA ILE A 303 7.67 -27.87 -7.74
C ILE A 303 7.30 -26.53 -7.08
N MET A 304 7.51 -25.40 -7.77
CA MET A 304 7.07 -24.08 -7.28
C MET A 304 5.70 -23.71 -7.84
N PRO A 305 4.65 -23.64 -6.99
CA PRO A 305 3.49 -22.80 -7.26
C PRO A 305 3.21 -21.79 -6.13
N LYS A 306 2.44 -20.76 -6.48
CA LYS A 306 1.86 -19.66 -5.68
C LYS A 306 1.92 -19.86 -4.16
N PHE A 307 2.48 -18.90 -3.43
CA PHE A 307 2.58 -18.94 -1.97
C PHE A 307 1.46 -18.12 -1.33
N LEU A 308 0.63 -18.75 -0.49
CA LEU A 308 -0.53 -18.14 0.18
C LEU A 308 -1.61 -17.57 -0.77
N GLY A 309 -1.65 -18.06 -2.02
CA GLY A 309 -2.53 -17.51 -3.05
C GLY A 309 -2.04 -16.20 -3.68
N ILE A 310 -0.85 -15.71 -3.29
CA ILE A 310 -0.24 -14.47 -3.77
C ILE A 310 0.86 -14.80 -4.79
N ASP A 311 0.82 -14.14 -5.94
CA ASP A 311 1.87 -14.21 -6.97
C ASP A 311 2.99 -13.20 -6.65
N TRP A 312 4.09 -13.72 -6.12
CA TRP A 312 5.25 -12.91 -5.74
C TRP A 312 6.08 -12.52 -6.96
N VAL A 313 6.74 -11.36 -6.88
CA VAL A 313 7.70 -10.96 -7.90
C VAL A 313 8.91 -11.89 -7.85
N ASP A 314 9.27 -12.44 -9.00
CA ASP A 314 10.45 -13.27 -9.13
C ASP A 314 11.73 -12.44 -8.91
N VAL A 315 12.37 -12.64 -7.76
CA VAL A 315 13.63 -11.98 -7.38
C VAL A 315 14.82 -12.45 -8.24
N ASN A 316 14.70 -13.60 -8.89
CA ASN A 316 15.71 -14.17 -9.79
C ASN A 316 15.44 -13.84 -11.27
N ALA A 317 14.45 -12.99 -11.56
CA ALA A 317 14.14 -12.57 -12.92
C ALA A 317 15.37 -11.95 -13.63
N SER A 318 15.35 -11.99 -14.97
CA SER A 318 16.43 -11.44 -15.80
C SER A 318 16.74 -9.98 -15.47
N LEU A 319 17.97 -9.55 -15.75
CA LEU A 319 18.38 -8.17 -15.50
C LEU A 319 17.48 -7.16 -16.22
N ASP A 320 17.03 -7.47 -17.44
CA ASP A 320 16.11 -6.61 -18.18
C ASP A 320 14.75 -6.49 -17.50
N ARG A 321 14.25 -7.60 -16.92
CA ARG A 321 13.03 -7.56 -16.12
C ARG A 321 13.20 -6.66 -14.88
N LYS A 322 14.34 -6.76 -14.19
CA LYS A 322 14.68 -5.92 -13.02
C LYS A 322 14.77 -4.44 -13.39
N LYS A 323 15.37 -4.11 -14.54
CA LYS A 323 15.42 -2.73 -15.07
C LYS A 323 14.01 -2.16 -15.24
N THR A 324 13.09 -2.88 -15.88
CA THR A 324 11.71 -2.40 -16.07
C THR A 324 10.97 -2.17 -14.74
N TYR A 325 11.21 -3.01 -13.73
CA TYR A 325 10.65 -2.79 -12.40
C TYR A 325 11.24 -1.56 -11.72
N PHE A 326 12.55 -1.34 -11.84
CA PHE A 326 13.17 -0.12 -11.35
C PHE A 326 12.61 1.13 -12.02
N GLY A 327 12.37 1.10 -13.34
CA GLY A 327 11.71 2.19 -14.07
C GLY A 327 10.36 2.59 -13.46
N VAL A 328 9.45 1.62 -13.26
CA VAL A 328 8.15 1.89 -12.62
C VAL A 328 8.27 2.37 -11.19
N LEU A 329 9.16 1.76 -10.40
CA LEU A 329 9.39 2.18 -9.02
C LEU A 329 9.91 3.61 -8.94
N PHE A 330 10.83 3.99 -9.83
CA PHE A 330 11.36 5.35 -9.91
C PHE A 330 10.24 6.37 -10.18
N HIS A 331 9.44 6.17 -11.23
CA HIS A 331 8.35 7.11 -11.54
C HIS A 331 7.24 7.10 -10.46
N SER A 332 6.91 5.94 -9.90
CA SER A 332 5.96 5.86 -8.78
C SER A 332 6.48 6.56 -7.52
N PHE A 333 7.79 6.50 -7.24
CA PHE A 333 8.41 7.24 -6.16
C PHE A 333 8.28 8.75 -6.37
N ILE A 334 8.56 9.25 -7.58
CA ILE A 334 8.41 10.67 -7.92
C ILE A 334 6.95 11.14 -7.79
N ILE A 335 5.99 10.32 -8.23
CA ILE A 335 4.57 10.70 -8.20
C ILE A 335 4.02 10.66 -6.77
N TYR A 336 4.19 9.56 -6.05
CA TYR A 336 3.53 9.34 -4.76
C TYR A 336 4.42 9.73 -3.59
N THR A 337 5.59 9.11 -3.46
CA THR A 337 6.43 9.24 -2.27
C THR A 337 7.04 10.64 -2.17
N LEU A 338 7.57 11.18 -3.26
CA LEU A 338 8.18 12.50 -3.28
C LEU A 338 7.17 13.58 -2.90
N SER A 339 5.91 13.48 -3.34
CA SER A 339 4.85 14.41 -2.95
C SER A 339 4.60 14.45 -1.44
N LEU A 340 4.68 13.31 -0.76
CA LEU A 340 4.58 13.24 0.71
C LEU A 340 5.84 13.82 1.38
N LEU A 341 7.02 13.52 0.83
CA LEU A 341 8.29 14.06 1.32
C LEU A 341 8.36 15.58 1.15
N SER A 342 7.75 16.15 0.11
CA SER A 342 7.65 17.60 -0.10
C SER A 342 6.95 18.33 1.05
N ILE A 343 6.15 17.62 1.88
CA ILE A 343 5.53 18.16 3.10
C ILE A 343 6.41 17.89 4.33
N ALA A 344 6.95 16.67 4.45
CA ALA A 344 7.73 16.27 5.62
C ALA A 344 9.12 16.92 5.69
N VAL A 345 9.80 17.12 4.56
CA VAL A 345 11.16 17.67 4.49
C VAL A 345 11.22 19.12 4.97
N PRO A 346 10.31 20.03 4.57
CA PRO A 346 10.31 21.38 5.15
C PRO A 346 10.13 21.40 6.67
N ILE A 347 9.23 20.57 7.20
CA ILE A 347 9.03 20.46 8.66
C ILE A 347 10.33 20.00 9.32
N PHE A 348 10.97 18.95 8.77
CA PHE A 348 12.24 18.46 9.26
C PHE A 348 13.34 19.54 9.24
N LEU A 349 13.52 20.25 8.11
CA LEU A 349 14.55 21.28 7.97
C LEU A 349 14.33 22.48 8.91
N ILE A 350 13.08 22.83 9.20
CA ILE A 350 12.76 23.85 10.23
C ILE A 350 13.16 23.33 11.61
N CYS A 351 12.76 22.10 11.96
CA CYS A 351 13.07 21.49 13.25
C CYS A 351 14.57 21.25 13.47
N THR A 352 15.37 21.09 12.41
CA THR A 352 16.83 20.93 12.49
C THR A 352 17.62 22.23 12.31
N PHE A 353 16.95 23.40 12.31
CA PHE A 353 17.54 24.71 12.05
C PHE A 353 18.27 24.84 10.69
N GLN A 354 17.98 23.95 9.74
CA GLN A 354 18.47 24.02 8.36
C GLN A 354 17.53 24.85 7.46
N TRP A 355 16.78 25.78 8.07
CA TRP A 355 15.78 26.61 7.40
C TRP A 355 16.38 27.49 6.29
N LEU A 356 17.70 27.76 6.31
CA LEU A 356 18.38 28.47 5.22
C LEU A 356 18.22 27.74 3.87
N LEU A 357 18.21 26.40 3.86
CA LEU A 357 17.96 25.65 2.61
C LEU A 357 16.54 25.87 2.09
N LEU A 358 15.56 25.96 2.98
CA LEU A 358 14.18 26.30 2.63
C LEU A 358 14.05 27.73 2.17
N LEU A 359 14.77 28.67 2.80
CA LEU A 359 14.77 30.06 2.36
C LEU A 359 15.35 30.17 0.95
N LEU A 360 16.49 29.54 0.67
CA LEU A 360 17.11 29.55 -0.65
C LEU A 360 16.19 28.97 -1.72
N TYR A 361 15.57 27.80 -1.45
CA TYR A 361 14.59 27.23 -2.38
C TYR A 361 13.33 28.10 -2.49
N GLY A 362 12.86 28.71 -1.41
CA GLY A 362 11.71 29.61 -1.41
C GLY A 362 11.94 30.87 -2.25
N VAL A 363 13.15 31.44 -2.19
CA VAL A 363 13.56 32.56 -3.06
C VAL A 363 13.59 32.10 -4.51
N TRP A 364 14.22 30.96 -4.82
CA TRP A 364 14.20 30.39 -6.18
C TRP A 364 12.78 30.17 -6.69
N TYR A 365 11.93 29.50 -5.90
CA TYR A 365 10.54 29.24 -6.24
C TYR A 365 9.77 30.53 -6.49
N TYR A 366 9.98 31.57 -5.67
CA TYR A 366 9.33 32.87 -5.87
C TYR A 366 9.77 33.53 -7.17
N VAL A 367 11.07 33.54 -7.48
CA VAL A 367 11.59 34.10 -8.74
C VAL A 367 11.09 33.32 -9.95
N ASP A 368 11.08 31.99 -9.86
CA ASP A 368 10.75 31.07 -10.96
C ASP A 368 9.24 30.73 -11.03
N ARG A 369 8.39 31.34 -10.19
CA ARG A 369 6.98 30.94 -9.99
C ARG A 369 6.12 30.89 -11.26
N ASN A 370 6.48 31.68 -12.27
CA ASN A 370 5.73 31.78 -13.53
C ASN A 370 6.18 30.77 -14.58
N SER A 371 7.29 30.06 -14.39
CA SER A 371 7.83 29.10 -15.37
C SER A 371 6.83 28.03 -15.83
N PRO A 372 5.98 27.43 -14.97
CA PRO A 372 4.91 26.53 -15.41
C PRO A 372 3.92 27.14 -16.42
N LYS A 373 3.73 28.46 -16.38
CA LYS A 373 2.84 29.24 -17.27
C LYS A 373 3.56 29.83 -18.48
N CYS A 374 4.89 29.77 -18.50
CA CYS A 374 5.74 30.40 -19.51
C CYS A 374 6.55 29.35 -20.29
N GLY A 375 5.97 28.18 -20.55
CA GLY A 375 6.58 27.13 -21.38
C GLY A 375 7.58 26.20 -20.69
N GLY A 376 7.86 26.41 -19.40
CA GLY A 376 8.79 25.62 -18.59
C GLY A 376 10.24 25.65 -19.10
N TYR A 377 11.07 24.73 -18.59
CA TYR A 377 12.47 24.56 -19.00
C TYR A 377 12.79 23.07 -19.21
N SER A 378 12.25 22.53 -20.30
CA SER A 378 12.48 21.13 -20.69
C SER A 378 13.97 20.84 -20.85
N SER A 379 14.44 19.75 -20.26
CA SER A 379 15.79 19.24 -20.41
C SER A 379 15.78 17.93 -21.17
N GLU A 380 16.35 17.95 -22.38
CA GLU A 380 16.48 16.76 -23.23
C GLU A 380 17.32 15.67 -22.57
N TRP A 381 18.26 16.05 -21.71
CA TRP A 381 19.04 15.11 -20.92
C TRP A 381 18.16 14.34 -19.91
N VAL A 382 17.28 15.04 -19.18
CA VAL A 382 16.35 14.43 -18.22
C VAL A 382 15.30 13.57 -18.92
N ARG A 383 14.73 14.08 -20.02
CA ARG A 383 13.77 13.33 -20.84
C ARG A 383 14.40 12.09 -21.47
N GLY A 384 15.69 12.13 -21.80
CA GLY A 384 16.48 11.03 -22.34
C GLY A 384 17.07 10.04 -21.33
N TRP A 385 16.79 10.18 -20.02
CA TRP A 385 17.31 9.23 -19.03
C TRP A 385 16.88 7.79 -19.31
N ARG A 386 17.81 6.84 -19.14
CA ARG A 386 17.56 5.40 -19.40
C ARG A 386 16.40 4.83 -18.57
N VAL A 387 16.13 5.41 -17.39
CA VAL A 387 15.02 5.01 -16.53
C VAL A 387 13.66 5.21 -17.20
N ASN A 388 13.53 6.24 -18.04
CA ASN A 388 12.31 6.51 -18.82
C ASN A 388 12.07 5.42 -19.87
N LYS A 389 13.15 4.89 -20.47
CA LYS A 389 13.06 3.74 -21.40
C LYS A 389 12.63 2.48 -20.66
N TRP A 390 13.21 2.21 -19.49
CA TRP A 390 12.80 1.07 -18.66
C TRP A 390 11.35 1.18 -18.19
N PHE A 391 10.89 2.40 -17.93
CA PHE A 391 9.49 2.68 -17.62
C PHE A 391 8.58 2.39 -18.82
N ALA A 392 8.92 2.86 -20.02
CA ALA A 392 8.18 2.52 -21.24
C ALA A 392 8.18 1.01 -21.53
N ASP A 393 9.34 0.36 -21.43
CA ASP A 393 9.53 -1.09 -21.60
C ASP A 393 8.79 -1.91 -20.54
N TYR A 394 8.39 -1.29 -19.43
CA TYR A 394 7.53 -1.95 -18.47
C TYR A 394 6.16 -2.21 -19.05
N PHE A 395 5.54 -1.26 -19.75
CA PHE A 395 4.20 -1.37 -20.33
C PHE A 395 4.22 -1.79 -21.80
N PRO A 396 5.29 -2.42 -22.28
CA PRO A 396 5.63 -2.41 -23.71
C PRO A 396 5.10 -1.21 -24.52
N MET A 397 5.37 0.03 -24.08
CA MET A 397 4.76 1.20 -24.72
C MET A 397 5.25 1.39 -26.15
N SER A 398 4.35 1.80 -27.04
CA SER A 398 4.69 2.18 -28.39
C SER A 398 3.88 3.41 -28.84
N ILE A 399 4.45 4.17 -29.78
CA ILE A 399 3.82 5.36 -30.36
C ILE A 399 3.84 5.26 -31.89
N HIS A 400 2.70 5.56 -32.51
CA HIS A 400 2.48 5.45 -33.96
C HIS A 400 1.98 6.79 -34.48
N LYS A 401 2.60 7.34 -35.52
CA LYS A 401 2.09 8.52 -36.22
C LYS A 401 1.41 8.13 -37.52
N THR A 402 0.30 8.80 -37.82
CA THR A 402 -0.45 8.59 -39.08
C THR A 402 -0.14 9.64 -40.14
N ALA A 403 0.51 10.75 -39.76
CA ALA A 403 0.96 11.81 -40.65
C ALA A 403 2.26 12.45 -40.13
N GLU A 404 3.00 13.09 -41.04
CA GLU A 404 4.12 13.95 -40.67
C GLU A 404 3.62 15.29 -40.12
N LEU A 405 4.35 15.84 -39.16
CA LEU A 405 4.06 17.14 -38.56
C LEU A 405 5.12 18.14 -39.01
N SER A 406 4.69 19.16 -39.75
CA SER A 406 5.58 20.26 -40.16
C SER A 406 6.05 21.07 -38.95
N PRO A 407 7.34 21.43 -38.85
CA PRO A 407 7.83 22.33 -37.81
C PRO A 407 7.35 23.78 -37.99
N ASP A 408 6.72 24.13 -39.11
CA ASP A 408 6.21 25.49 -39.35
C ASP A 408 4.92 25.82 -38.60
N HIS A 409 4.25 24.80 -38.07
CA HIS A 409 3.01 24.94 -37.32
C HIS A 409 3.18 24.53 -35.85
N ASN A 410 2.30 25.07 -35.01
CA ASN A 410 2.13 24.61 -33.64
C ASN A 410 0.91 23.69 -33.56
N TYR A 411 0.90 22.80 -32.59
CA TYR A 411 -0.10 21.74 -32.47
C TYR A 411 -0.67 21.66 -31.06
N LEU A 412 -1.96 21.36 -30.97
CA LEU A 412 -2.64 21.03 -29.72
C LEU A 412 -3.14 19.58 -29.80
N PHE A 413 -2.44 18.70 -29.08
CA PHE A 413 -2.71 17.28 -29.01
C PHE A 413 -3.77 17.02 -27.94
N GLY A 414 -4.98 16.64 -28.38
CA GLY A 414 -6.00 16.14 -27.47
C GLY A 414 -5.80 14.65 -27.23
N CYS A 415 -5.35 14.30 -26.03
CA CYS A 415 -4.95 12.95 -25.65
C CYS A 415 -6.07 12.21 -24.90
N HIS A 416 -6.33 10.97 -25.32
CA HIS A 416 -7.41 10.12 -24.81
C HIS A 416 -6.96 8.65 -24.67
N PRO A 417 -7.57 7.85 -23.78
CA PRO A 417 -8.28 8.30 -22.59
C PRO A 417 -7.29 8.85 -21.54
N HIS A 418 -7.81 9.47 -20.49
CA HIS A 418 -7.06 9.96 -19.35
C HIS A 418 -6.51 8.82 -18.50
N GLY A 419 -7.23 7.70 -18.42
CA GLY A 419 -6.94 6.66 -17.44
C GLY A 419 -6.97 7.20 -16.01
N ILE A 420 -6.33 6.49 -15.09
CA ILE A 420 -6.24 6.95 -13.69
C ILE A 420 -5.30 8.17 -13.57
N ILE A 421 -4.14 8.14 -14.24
CA ILE A 421 -3.07 9.15 -14.13
C ILE A 421 -2.32 9.44 -15.44
N ALA A 422 -2.90 9.12 -16.61
CA ALA A 422 -2.36 9.42 -17.95
C ALA A 422 -0.92 8.92 -18.18
N ILE A 423 -0.68 7.63 -17.91
CA ILE A 423 0.63 6.98 -18.04
C ILE A 423 1.13 7.01 -19.50
N ALA A 424 0.26 6.80 -20.47
CA ALA A 424 0.60 6.88 -21.90
C ALA A 424 1.16 8.24 -22.28
N VAL A 425 0.49 9.32 -21.88
CA VAL A 425 0.91 10.69 -22.19
C VAL A 425 2.22 11.03 -21.50
N TRP A 426 2.39 10.60 -20.25
CA TRP A 426 3.65 10.75 -19.54
C TRP A 426 4.81 10.02 -20.23
N GLY A 427 4.65 8.73 -20.52
CA GLY A 427 5.68 7.90 -21.15
C GLY A 427 6.07 8.40 -22.53
N ASN A 428 5.09 8.79 -23.35
CA ASN A 428 5.31 9.23 -24.72
C ASN A 428 5.75 10.68 -24.86
N PHE A 429 5.10 11.63 -24.19
CA PHE A 429 5.29 13.05 -24.51
C PHE A 429 6.07 13.83 -23.43
N ALA A 430 5.95 13.46 -22.15
CA ALA A 430 6.74 14.09 -21.08
C ALA A 430 8.18 13.56 -21.06
N THR A 431 8.38 12.29 -21.41
CA THR A 431 9.71 11.67 -21.48
C THR A 431 10.08 11.24 -22.90
N ASN A 432 11.34 10.85 -23.14
CA ASN A 432 11.75 10.20 -24.38
C ASN A 432 11.79 8.66 -24.23
N GLY A 433 10.92 8.07 -23.41
CA GLY A 433 10.93 6.64 -23.12
C GLY A 433 10.64 5.75 -24.33
N THR A 434 9.78 6.22 -25.23
CA THR A 434 9.37 5.53 -26.47
C THR A 434 10.07 6.06 -27.73
N ASN A 435 11.17 6.81 -27.55
CA ASN A 435 11.92 7.46 -28.63
C ASN A 435 11.05 8.47 -29.44
N THR A 436 10.17 9.21 -28.76
CA THR A 436 9.29 10.21 -29.38
C THR A 436 10.06 11.32 -30.07
N LYS A 437 11.23 11.69 -29.56
CA LYS A 437 12.10 12.69 -30.19
C LYS A 437 12.61 12.20 -31.53
N GLU A 438 12.96 10.93 -31.64
CA GLU A 438 13.38 10.31 -32.89
C GLU A 438 12.20 10.22 -33.88
N LEU A 439 10.98 9.98 -33.39
CA LEU A 439 9.78 9.92 -34.22
C LEU A 439 9.32 11.31 -34.73
N PHE A 440 9.54 12.36 -33.92
CA PHE A 440 9.17 13.74 -34.20
C PHE A 440 10.35 14.70 -33.93
N PRO A 441 11.42 14.66 -34.75
CA PRO A 441 12.70 15.32 -34.46
C PRO A 441 12.64 16.85 -34.40
N TYR A 442 11.61 17.45 -35.00
CA TYR A 442 11.46 18.91 -35.07
C TYR A 442 10.30 19.44 -34.22
N ILE A 443 9.64 18.58 -33.44
CA ILE A 443 8.50 18.96 -32.60
C ILE A 443 8.91 18.93 -31.13
N ASN A 444 8.71 20.05 -30.45
CA ASN A 444 8.96 20.20 -29.03
C ASN A 444 7.64 20.03 -28.25
N PHE A 445 7.57 18.95 -27.47
CA PHE A 445 6.38 18.60 -26.69
C PHE A 445 6.36 19.27 -25.32
N ASN A 446 5.18 19.76 -24.93
CA ASN A 446 4.86 20.21 -23.58
C ASN A 446 3.60 19.51 -23.09
N VAL A 447 3.69 18.84 -21.93
CA VAL A 447 2.53 18.13 -21.36
C VAL A 447 1.84 19.02 -20.32
N CYS A 448 0.55 19.26 -20.51
CA CYS A 448 -0.26 19.98 -19.53
C CYS A 448 -0.55 19.10 -18.32
N THR A 449 -0.42 19.67 -17.12
CA THR A 449 -0.84 19.02 -15.88
C THR A 449 -1.47 20.02 -14.90
N LEU A 450 -2.11 19.49 -13.86
CA LEU A 450 -2.81 20.29 -12.86
C LEU A 450 -1.85 21.30 -12.19
N PRO A 451 -2.22 22.59 -12.01
CA PRO A 451 -1.37 23.59 -11.38
C PRO A 451 -0.83 23.18 -9.99
N LEU A 452 -1.62 22.42 -9.22
CA LEU A 452 -1.23 21.89 -7.92
C LEU A 452 0.04 21.02 -7.96
N ASN A 453 0.31 20.34 -9.08
CA ASN A 453 1.52 19.53 -9.23
C ASN A 453 2.81 20.37 -9.17
N PHE A 454 2.73 21.68 -9.48
CA PHE A 454 3.86 22.61 -9.38
C PHE A 454 4.00 23.26 -8.00
N ALA A 455 3.11 22.97 -7.04
CA ALA A 455 3.21 23.49 -5.67
C ALA A 455 4.18 22.69 -4.79
N PHE A 456 4.55 21.48 -5.19
CA PHE A 456 5.41 20.58 -4.41
C PHE A 456 6.89 20.74 -4.78
N PRO A 457 7.78 21.15 -3.84
CA PRO A 457 9.22 21.25 -4.08
C PRO A 457 9.83 19.97 -4.65
N VAL A 458 10.88 20.11 -5.46
CA VAL A 458 11.59 19.03 -6.18
C VAL A 458 10.74 18.34 -7.26
N ARG A 459 9.49 17.94 -6.95
CA ARG A 459 8.55 17.42 -7.94
C ARG A 459 8.26 18.46 -9.03
N ARG A 460 8.07 19.73 -8.64
CA ARG A 460 7.95 20.87 -9.55
C ARG A 460 9.11 20.91 -10.55
N GLU A 461 10.34 20.88 -10.06
CA GLU A 461 11.55 20.99 -10.90
C GLU A 461 11.62 19.80 -11.88
N PHE A 462 11.33 18.59 -11.39
CA PHE A 462 11.31 17.39 -12.23
C PHE A 462 10.25 17.48 -13.35
N LEU A 463 9.05 17.98 -13.05
CA LEU A 463 8.00 18.20 -14.04
C LEU A 463 8.43 19.24 -15.10
N LEU A 464 9.01 20.36 -14.67
CA LEU A 464 9.48 21.40 -15.59
C LEU A 464 10.62 20.91 -16.49
N LEU A 465 11.54 20.11 -15.93
CA LEU A 465 12.61 19.45 -16.69
C LEU A 465 12.08 18.40 -17.67
N CYS A 466 10.94 17.75 -17.37
CA CYS A 466 10.24 16.90 -18.34
C CYS A 466 9.40 17.69 -19.35
N GLY A 467 9.44 19.02 -19.32
CA GLY A 467 8.68 19.88 -20.23
C GLY A 467 7.20 20.01 -19.89
N CYS A 468 6.78 19.62 -18.69
CA CYS A 468 5.41 19.83 -18.25
C CYS A 468 5.12 21.30 -17.98
N ILE A 469 3.91 21.73 -18.35
CA ILE A 469 3.38 23.08 -18.12
C ILE A 469 2.04 22.98 -17.38
N ASP A 470 1.56 24.07 -16.78
CA ASP A 470 0.24 24.06 -16.17
C ASP A 470 -0.87 24.04 -17.25
N SER A 471 -2.00 23.43 -16.91
CA SER A 471 -3.14 23.27 -17.84
C SER A 471 -4.01 24.52 -17.98
N SER A 472 -3.47 25.72 -17.69
CA SER A 472 -4.21 26.97 -17.79
C SER A 472 -4.24 27.49 -19.23
N ARG A 473 -5.25 28.31 -19.56
CA ARG A 473 -5.39 28.88 -20.91
C ARG A 473 -4.21 29.78 -21.23
N GLU A 474 -3.73 30.52 -20.24
CA GLU A 474 -2.60 31.44 -20.35
C GLU A 474 -1.33 30.69 -20.78
N SER A 475 -1.09 29.52 -20.19
CA SER A 475 0.08 28.69 -20.47
C SER A 475 0.04 28.01 -21.84
N ILE A 476 -1.15 27.50 -22.21
CA ILE A 476 -1.39 26.93 -23.53
C ILE A 476 -1.18 28.00 -24.61
N ARG A 477 -1.78 29.19 -24.45
CA ARG A 477 -1.61 30.32 -25.37
C ARG A 477 -0.15 30.78 -25.46
N TYR A 478 0.53 30.94 -24.32
CA TYR A 478 1.93 31.36 -24.30
C TYR A 478 2.81 30.38 -25.09
N THR A 479 2.57 29.08 -24.92
CA THR A 479 3.38 28.04 -25.55
C THR A 479 3.07 27.92 -27.05
N LEU A 480 1.81 28.08 -27.45
CA LEU A 480 1.36 27.93 -28.84
C LEU A 480 1.34 29.23 -29.64
N ASP A 481 1.73 30.36 -29.06
CA ASP A 481 1.83 31.65 -29.76
C ASP A 481 2.78 31.56 -30.96
N SER A 482 2.19 31.60 -32.16
CA SER A 482 2.89 31.47 -33.45
C SER A 482 3.89 32.60 -33.70
N ASN A 483 3.74 33.75 -33.04
CA ASN A 483 4.67 34.86 -33.16
C ASN A 483 5.96 34.63 -32.35
N ARG A 484 5.87 33.76 -31.33
CA ARG A 484 6.96 33.46 -30.40
C ARG A 484 7.64 32.13 -30.73
N ASN A 485 6.84 31.12 -31.05
CA ASN A 485 7.29 29.74 -31.16
C ASN A 485 6.77 29.10 -32.45
N LYS A 486 7.57 28.18 -33.00
CA LYS A 486 7.19 27.25 -34.06
C LYS A 486 7.56 25.82 -33.66
N GLY A 487 6.91 24.82 -34.24
CA GLY A 487 7.19 23.41 -33.96
C GLY A 487 6.90 23.01 -32.52
N ARG A 488 5.94 23.66 -31.84
CA ARG A 488 5.52 23.30 -30.48
C ARG A 488 4.28 22.40 -30.53
N ALA A 489 4.25 21.37 -29.70
CA ALA A 489 3.07 20.55 -29.48
C ALA A 489 2.69 20.54 -28.00
N VAL A 490 1.52 21.08 -27.68
CA VAL A 490 0.97 20.98 -26.32
C VAL A 490 0.08 19.76 -26.22
N CYS A 491 0.39 18.85 -25.31
CA CYS A 491 -0.40 17.65 -25.03
C CYS A 491 -1.32 17.90 -23.84
N ILE A 492 -2.62 17.82 -24.06
CA ILE A 492 -3.64 17.98 -23.02
C ILE A 492 -4.52 16.74 -22.96
N VAL A 493 -4.73 16.24 -21.74
CA VAL A 493 -5.62 15.11 -21.49
C VAL A 493 -7.02 15.65 -21.24
N ILE A 494 -7.90 15.51 -22.23
CA ILE A 494 -9.14 16.30 -22.31
C ILE A 494 -10.17 15.92 -21.24
N GLY A 495 -10.35 14.61 -21.00
CA GLY A 495 -11.34 14.11 -20.04
C GLY A 495 -11.04 14.48 -18.57
N GLY A 496 -9.76 14.70 -18.25
CA GLY A 496 -9.32 15.18 -16.94
C GLY A 496 -9.78 14.30 -15.77
N ALA A 497 -9.98 14.95 -14.63
CA ALA A 497 -10.44 14.31 -13.39
C ALA A 497 -11.82 13.64 -13.51
N GLU A 498 -12.66 14.05 -14.45
CA GLU A 498 -13.98 13.43 -14.63
C GLU A 498 -13.84 12.04 -15.24
N GLU A 499 -13.11 11.94 -16.35
CA GLU A 499 -12.87 10.67 -17.04
C GLU A 499 -12.06 9.69 -16.20
N ALA A 500 -11.19 10.16 -15.31
CA ALA A 500 -10.45 9.29 -14.38
C ALA A 500 -11.36 8.47 -13.44
N LEU A 501 -12.57 8.95 -13.14
CA LEU A 501 -13.57 8.20 -12.36
C LEU A 501 -14.28 7.11 -13.18
N ASP A 502 -14.12 7.12 -14.49
CA ASP A 502 -14.72 6.16 -15.42
C ASP A 502 -13.65 5.26 -16.10
N ALA A 503 -12.39 5.40 -15.68
CA ALA A 503 -11.27 4.59 -16.12
C ALA A 503 -11.33 3.17 -15.49
N HIS A 504 -12.09 2.30 -16.14
CA HIS A 504 -12.18 0.86 -15.85
C HIS A 504 -11.62 0.03 -17.02
N PRO A 505 -10.99 -1.14 -16.77
CA PRO A 505 -10.56 -2.04 -17.84
C PRO A 505 -11.71 -2.41 -18.79
N GLY A 506 -11.39 -2.47 -20.08
CA GLY A 506 -12.33 -2.71 -21.17
C GLY A 506 -13.24 -1.52 -21.54
N CYS A 507 -13.20 -0.42 -20.79
CA CYS A 507 -14.02 0.75 -21.07
C CYS A 507 -13.31 1.72 -22.04
N HIS A 508 -14.06 2.18 -23.04
CA HIS A 508 -13.66 3.18 -24.02
C HIS A 508 -14.61 4.39 -23.98
N THR A 509 -14.84 4.91 -22.77
CA THR A 509 -15.72 6.06 -22.53
C THR A 509 -14.89 7.31 -22.32
N LEU A 510 -15.17 8.36 -23.10
CA LEU A 510 -14.48 9.64 -23.03
C LEU A 510 -15.42 10.76 -22.58
N THR A 511 -14.95 11.59 -21.65
CA THR A 511 -15.60 12.86 -21.30
C THR A 511 -15.15 13.93 -22.30
N LEU A 512 -15.89 14.09 -23.40
CA LEU A 512 -15.48 14.94 -24.52
C LEU A 512 -16.59 15.85 -25.03
N LYS A 513 -17.87 15.44 -25.02
CA LYS A 513 -18.95 16.20 -25.69
C LYS A 513 -19.08 17.63 -25.17
N SER A 514 -18.88 17.82 -23.87
CA SER A 514 -18.95 19.13 -23.20
C SER A 514 -17.60 19.88 -23.18
N ARG A 515 -16.49 19.25 -23.57
CA ARG A 515 -15.12 19.76 -23.38
C ARG A 515 -14.62 20.58 -24.57
N LYS A 516 -15.29 21.69 -24.86
CA LYS A 516 -14.96 22.55 -26.03
C LYS A 516 -13.80 23.54 -25.82
N GLY A 517 -13.25 23.60 -24.61
CA GLY A 517 -12.24 24.59 -24.24
C GLY A 517 -10.95 24.49 -25.05
N PHE A 518 -10.45 23.28 -25.31
CA PHE A 518 -9.22 23.08 -26.07
C PHE A 518 -9.37 23.51 -27.54
N VAL A 519 -10.54 23.29 -28.14
CA VAL A 519 -10.86 23.74 -29.51
C VAL A 519 -10.86 25.25 -29.60
N ARG A 520 -11.44 25.92 -28.60
CA ARG A 520 -11.39 27.39 -28.51
C ARG A 520 -9.94 27.89 -28.45
N GLU A 521 -9.08 27.24 -27.65
CA GLU A 521 -7.67 27.64 -27.55
C GLU A 521 -6.88 27.37 -28.84
N ALA A 522 -7.19 26.29 -29.57
CA ALA A 522 -6.64 26.03 -30.90
C ALA A 522 -7.02 27.13 -31.90
N LEU A 523 -8.30 27.55 -31.95
CA LEU A 523 -8.76 28.65 -32.80
C LEU A 523 -8.05 29.97 -32.47
N ILE A 524 -7.91 30.31 -31.18
CA ILE A 524 -7.27 31.57 -30.77
C ILE A 524 -5.78 31.59 -31.12
N THR A 525 -5.11 30.44 -31.03
CA THR A 525 -3.66 30.34 -31.28
C THR A 525 -3.32 30.05 -32.74
N GLY A 526 -4.26 29.49 -33.51
CA GLY A 526 -4.00 28.91 -34.83
C GLY A 526 -3.31 27.55 -34.79
N ALA A 527 -3.18 26.93 -33.61
CA ALA A 527 -2.55 25.63 -33.48
C ALA A 527 -3.42 24.52 -34.07
N HIS A 528 -2.84 23.66 -34.90
CA HIS A 528 -3.56 22.54 -35.50
C HIS A 528 -3.94 21.51 -34.44
N LEU A 529 -5.18 21.02 -34.50
CA LEU A 529 -5.68 20.02 -33.56
C LEU A 529 -5.21 18.62 -33.97
N VAL A 530 -4.69 17.85 -33.02
CA VAL A 530 -4.25 16.47 -33.28
C VAL A 530 -5.00 15.51 -32.35
N PRO A 531 -5.87 14.63 -32.86
CA PRO A 531 -6.49 13.60 -32.05
C PRO A 531 -5.47 12.51 -31.71
N VAL A 532 -5.37 12.14 -30.45
CA VAL A 532 -4.46 11.09 -29.97
C VAL A 532 -5.22 10.09 -29.11
N TYR A 533 -5.10 8.80 -29.43
CA TYR A 533 -5.74 7.73 -28.67
C TYR A 533 -4.72 6.70 -28.18
N SER A 534 -4.79 6.32 -26.92
CA SER A 534 -3.89 5.36 -26.27
C SER A 534 -4.64 4.09 -25.88
N PHE A 535 -4.50 3.04 -26.69
CA PHE A 535 -5.04 1.72 -26.38
C PHE A 535 -4.27 1.11 -25.21
N GLY A 536 -4.97 0.46 -24.27
CA GLY A 536 -4.37 -0.14 -23.08
C GLY A 536 -4.23 0.77 -21.86
N GLU A 537 -4.44 2.08 -21.98
CA GLU A 537 -4.30 3.04 -20.86
C GLU A 537 -5.27 2.73 -19.69
N ASN A 538 -6.48 2.25 -19.97
CA ASN A 538 -7.44 1.84 -18.93
C ASN A 538 -7.17 0.43 -18.35
N GLU A 539 -6.25 -0.35 -18.93
CA GLU A 539 -5.95 -1.73 -18.51
C GLU A 539 -4.90 -1.83 -17.40
N ILE A 540 -4.18 -0.73 -17.15
CA ILE A 540 -3.02 -0.73 -16.24
C ILE A 540 -3.40 -0.61 -14.77
N PHE A 541 -4.66 -0.31 -14.46
CA PHE A 541 -5.20 -0.28 -13.12
C PHE A 541 -6.62 -0.86 -13.12
N GLU A 542 -6.97 -1.51 -12.03
CA GLU A 542 -8.33 -1.89 -11.71
C GLU A 542 -8.96 -0.80 -10.85
N GLN A 543 -10.21 -0.46 -11.11
CA GLN A 543 -10.94 0.53 -10.32
C GLN A 543 -12.13 -0.14 -9.61
N LEU A 544 -12.38 0.27 -8.36
CA LEU A 544 -13.55 -0.20 -7.62
C LEU A 544 -14.83 0.33 -8.29
N ALA A 545 -15.79 -0.56 -8.52
CA ALA A 545 -17.08 -0.19 -9.12
C ALA A 545 -17.72 1.01 -8.41
N ASN A 546 -17.98 2.07 -9.18
CA ASN A 546 -18.47 3.36 -8.72
C ASN A 546 -19.56 3.90 -9.66
N PRO A 547 -20.67 3.17 -9.88
CA PRO A 547 -21.71 3.59 -10.81
C PRO A 547 -22.32 4.94 -10.43
N ILE A 548 -22.82 5.68 -11.42
CA ILE A 548 -23.49 6.98 -11.23
C ILE A 548 -24.64 6.82 -10.22
N GLY A 549 -24.69 7.73 -9.24
CA GLY A 549 -25.66 7.69 -8.14
C GLY A 549 -25.23 6.86 -6.92
N SER A 550 -24.14 6.07 -7.00
CA SER A 550 -23.61 5.37 -5.83
C SER A 550 -23.02 6.34 -4.79
N ARG A 551 -23.00 5.94 -3.51
CA ARG A 551 -22.37 6.73 -2.43
C ARG A 551 -20.88 6.99 -2.68
N ILE A 552 -20.17 6.03 -3.26
CA ILE A 552 -18.75 6.18 -3.63
C ILE A 552 -18.62 7.28 -4.69
N ARG A 553 -19.43 7.21 -5.76
CA ARG A 553 -19.44 8.23 -6.82
C ARG A 553 -19.80 9.61 -6.26
N GLN A 554 -20.81 9.71 -5.39
CA GLN A 554 -21.20 10.97 -4.74
C GLN A 554 -20.05 11.59 -3.93
N LEU A 555 -19.32 10.79 -3.14
CA LEU A 555 -18.14 11.26 -2.39
C LEU A 555 -17.00 11.70 -3.33
N GLN A 556 -16.75 10.95 -4.41
CA GLN A 556 -15.73 11.28 -5.40
C GLN A 556 -16.07 12.57 -6.16
N GLU A 557 -17.33 12.75 -6.54
CA GLU A 557 -17.84 13.97 -7.18
C GLU A 557 -17.79 15.17 -6.23
N MET A 558 -18.11 14.96 -4.95
CA MET A 558 -17.96 15.99 -3.92
C MET A 558 -16.49 16.40 -3.76
N GLY A 559 -15.58 15.44 -3.65
CA GLY A 559 -14.13 15.71 -3.60
C GLY A 559 -13.62 16.47 -4.82
N LYS A 560 -14.06 16.08 -6.03
CA LYS A 560 -13.78 16.80 -7.29
C LYS A 560 -14.24 18.25 -7.22
N ARG A 561 -15.46 18.52 -6.70
CA ARG A 561 -16.01 19.87 -6.58
C ARG A 561 -15.20 20.77 -5.64
N PHE A 562 -14.72 20.23 -4.51
CA PHE A 562 -14.00 21.04 -3.51
C PHE A 562 -12.51 21.19 -3.83
N PHE A 563 -11.86 20.17 -4.40
CA PHE A 563 -10.40 20.14 -4.54
C PHE A 563 -9.94 20.14 -6.00
N SER A 564 -10.84 20.14 -6.99
CA SER A 564 -10.54 19.99 -8.42
C SER A 564 -9.73 18.72 -8.77
N VAL A 565 -9.71 17.74 -7.86
CA VAL A 565 -9.00 16.46 -8.02
C VAL A 565 -10.00 15.34 -7.79
N SER A 566 -10.05 14.39 -8.73
CA SER A 566 -10.75 13.12 -8.57
C SER A 566 -9.88 12.13 -7.81
N GLN A 567 -10.49 11.40 -6.88
CA GLN A 567 -9.83 10.31 -6.15
C GLN A 567 -10.49 8.98 -6.55
N PRO A 568 -10.19 8.43 -7.74
CA PRO A 568 -10.60 7.07 -8.08
C PRO A 568 -10.05 6.10 -7.04
N LEU A 569 -10.86 5.14 -6.61
CA LEU A 569 -10.41 4.06 -5.73
C LEU A 569 -9.89 2.94 -6.61
N PHE A 570 -8.62 3.00 -6.96
CA PHE A 570 -7.97 2.05 -7.87
C PHE A 570 -6.93 1.19 -7.16
N TYR A 571 -6.54 0.11 -7.82
CA TYR A 571 -5.40 -0.72 -7.44
C TYR A 571 -4.73 -1.28 -8.70
N GLY A 572 -3.43 -1.46 -8.62
CA GLY A 572 -2.66 -2.26 -9.54
C GLY A 572 -2.00 -3.41 -8.78
N ARG A 573 -0.70 -3.54 -8.92
CA ARG A 573 0.13 -4.51 -8.21
C ARG A 573 1.02 -3.88 -7.13
N GLY A 574 1.61 -4.74 -6.30
CA GLY A 574 2.56 -4.35 -5.27
C GLY A 574 4.00 -4.23 -5.76
N VAL A 575 4.85 -3.68 -4.89
CA VAL A 575 6.31 -3.66 -5.10
C VAL A 575 6.87 -5.09 -5.17
N PHE A 576 6.45 -5.95 -4.23
CA PHE A 576 6.98 -7.31 -4.08
C PHE A 576 6.01 -8.42 -4.53
N GLN A 577 4.75 -8.09 -4.83
CA GLN A 577 3.76 -9.04 -5.35
C GLN A 577 2.96 -8.44 -6.53
N ARG A 578 2.21 -9.27 -7.25
CA ARG A 578 1.57 -8.93 -8.53
C ARG A 578 0.07 -8.68 -8.45
N ASP A 579 -0.57 -8.93 -7.31
CA ASP A 579 -2.02 -9.02 -7.21
C ASP A 579 -2.70 -7.75 -6.67
N PHE A 580 -2.00 -6.90 -5.90
CA PHE A 580 -2.62 -5.70 -5.33
C PHE A 580 -1.62 -4.58 -4.95
N GLY A 581 -1.84 -3.32 -5.30
CA GLY A 581 -1.02 -2.21 -4.78
C GLY A 581 -1.19 -0.92 -5.58
N TYR A 582 -0.23 0.00 -5.47
CA TYR A 582 -0.27 1.30 -6.15
C TYR A 582 0.56 1.33 -7.45
N LEU A 583 1.33 0.28 -7.76
CA LEU A 583 2.06 0.22 -9.02
C LEU A 583 1.13 -0.31 -10.11
N PRO A 584 1.19 0.21 -11.34
CA PRO A 584 0.33 -0.26 -12.41
C PRO A 584 0.66 -1.70 -12.84
N PHE A 585 -0.36 -2.38 -13.38
CA PHE A 585 -0.19 -3.67 -14.05
C PHE A 585 0.67 -3.54 -15.30
N ARG A 586 1.32 -4.64 -15.65
CA ARG A 586 2.17 -4.73 -16.84
C ARG A 586 1.30 -5.08 -18.05
N LYS A 587 0.74 -4.07 -18.73
CA LYS A 587 -0.07 -4.23 -19.93
C LYS A 587 0.51 -3.39 -21.08
N PRO A 588 0.42 -3.85 -22.35
CA PRO A 588 0.75 -3.05 -23.52
C PRO A 588 0.02 -1.71 -23.54
N ILE A 589 0.69 -0.65 -23.98
CA ILE A 589 0.07 0.64 -24.28
C ILE A 589 0.51 1.07 -25.68
N ASP A 590 -0.45 1.24 -26.58
CA ASP A 590 -0.21 1.65 -27.96
C ASP A 590 -0.89 3.00 -28.22
N THR A 591 -0.09 4.05 -28.39
CA THR A 591 -0.59 5.40 -28.65
C THR A 591 -0.55 5.72 -30.13
N VAL A 592 -1.71 6.03 -30.71
CA VAL A 592 -1.86 6.44 -32.11
C VAL A 592 -2.08 7.95 -32.17
N VAL A 593 -1.20 8.64 -32.89
CA VAL A 593 -1.27 10.07 -33.18
C VAL A 593 -1.93 10.24 -34.55
N GLY A 594 -3.13 10.82 -34.55
CA GLY A 594 -3.90 11.10 -35.75
C GLY A 594 -3.30 12.19 -36.63
N ALA A 595 -3.85 12.35 -37.84
CA ALA A 595 -3.46 13.44 -38.73
C ALA A 595 -3.87 14.80 -38.16
N PRO A 596 -3.07 15.85 -38.37
CA PRO A 596 -3.42 17.19 -37.89
C PRO A 596 -4.65 17.71 -38.64
N ILE A 597 -5.57 18.29 -37.89
CA ILE A 597 -6.70 19.06 -38.39
C ILE A 597 -6.23 20.51 -38.49
N PRO A 598 -6.11 21.07 -39.71
CA PRO A 598 -5.72 22.47 -39.88
C PRO A 598 -6.71 23.40 -39.18
N VAL A 599 -6.18 24.42 -38.52
CA VAL A 599 -6.96 25.42 -37.80
C VAL A 599 -6.50 26.80 -38.24
N GLU A 600 -7.43 27.60 -38.72
CA GLU A 600 -7.19 29.01 -39.01
C GLU A 600 -7.37 29.84 -37.74
N LYS A 601 -6.47 30.80 -37.53
CA LYS A 601 -6.46 31.62 -36.32
C LYS A 601 -7.64 32.60 -36.32
N VAL A 602 -8.43 32.61 -35.25
CA VAL A 602 -9.55 33.52 -35.02
C VAL A 602 -9.39 34.16 -33.64
N GLU A 603 -9.27 35.48 -33.56
CA GLU A 603 -9.05 36.17 -32.28
C GLU A 603 -10.22 35.99 -31.30
N ASN A 604 -11.45 36.06 -31.82
CA ASN A 604 -12.69 35.94 -31.05
C ASN A 604 -13.61 34.88 -31.68
N PRO A 605 -13.33 33.57 -31.48
CA PRO A 605 -14.09 32.52 -32.12
C PRO A 605 -15.54 32.49 -31.63
N THR A 606 -16.50 32.36 -32.55
CA THR A 606 -17.92 32.23 -32.22
C THR A 606 -18.23 30.84 -31.68
N ARG A 607 -19.40 30.65 -31.07
CA ARG A 607 -19.81 29.33 -30.57
C ARG A 607 -19.97 28.33 -31.71
N GLU A 608 -20.47 28.78 -32.84
CA GLU A 608 -20.71 28.00 -34.04
C GLU A 608 -19.38 27.47 -34.60
N GLN A 609 -18.37 28.32 -34.73
CA GLN A 609 -17.02 27.91 -35.17
C GLN A 609 -16.39 26.87 -34.22
N ILE A 610 -16.57 27.08 -32.90
CA ILE A 610 -16.07 26.13 -31.89
C ILE A 610 -16.80 24.78 -32.03
N ASP A 611 -18.11 24.81 -32.23
CA ASP A 611 -18.94 23.60 -32.31
C ASP A 611 -18.68 22.80 -33.59
N GLU A 612 -18.52 23.47 -34.72
CA GLU A 612 -18.16 22.85 -36.01
C GLU A 612 -16.79 22.17 -35.94
N LEU A 613 -15.77 22.89 -35.46
CA LEU A 613 -14.42 22.32 -35.34
C LEU A 613 -14.37 21.20 -34.30
N HIS A 614 -15.11 21.32 -33.20
CA HIS A 614 -15.22 20.26 -32.19
C HIS A 614 -15.91 19.01 -32.74
N GLN A 615 -16.95 19.18 -33.56
CA GLN A 615 -17.63 18.07 -34.21
C GLN A 615 -16.70 17.35 -35.19
N LEU A 616 -15.92 18.10 -35.98
CA LEU A 616 -14.89 17.55 -36.86
C LEU A 616 -13.81 16.80 -36.07
N TYR A 617 -13.37 17.35 -34.93
CA TYR A 617 -12.43 16.69 -34.05
C TYR A 617 -12.97 15.35 -33.51
N ILE A 618 -14.22 15.32 -33.05
CA ILE A 618 -14.90 14.10 -32.59
C ILE A 618 -14.97 13.06 -33.71
N GLN A 619 -15.35 13.48 -34.92
CA GLN A 619 -15.41 12.61 -36.08
C GLN A 619 -14.03 11.98 -36.34
N LYS A 620 -12.98 12.79 -36.42
CA LYS A 620 -11.61 12.31 -36.70
C LYS A 620 -11.06 11.41 -35.60
N LEU A 621 -11.35 11.69 -34.34
CA LEU A 621 -10.98 10.80 -33.22
C LEU A 621 -11.71 9.45 -33.30
N THR A 622 -12.99 9.46 -33.67
CA THR A 622 -13.80 8.25 -33.80
C THR A 622 -13.36 7.40 -34.98
N GLU A 623 -13.04 8.02 -36.12
CA GLU A 623 -12.40 7.37 -37.28
C GLU A 623 -11.07 6.72 -36.87
N LEU A 624 -10.19 7.49 -36.21
CA LEU A 624 -8.88 7.00 -35.72
C LEU A 624 -9.02 5.78 -34.81
N PHE A 625 -9.97 5.82 -33.86
CA PHE A 625 -10.26 4.71 -32.96
C PHE A 625 -10.73 3.49 -33.75
N ASN A 626 -11.74 3.63 -34.60
CA ASN A 626 -12.34 2.51 -35.34
C ASN A 626 -11.35 1.83 -36.29
N GLU A 627 -10.47 2.60 -36.93
CA GLU A 627 -9.44 2.06 -37.82
C GLU A 627 -8.41 1.19 -37.08
N HIS A 628 -8.09 1.53 -35.83
CA HIS A 628 -6.97 0.92 -35.11
C HIS A 628 -7.38 -0.05 -34.00
N LYS A 629 -8.64 -0.04 -33.54
CA LYS A 629 -9.08 -0.77 -32.32
C LYS A 629 -8.79 -2.27 -32.37
N THR A 630 -9.07 -2.93 -33.50
CA THR A 630 -8.85 -4.37 -33.67
C THR A 630 -7.37 -4.76 -33.67
N LYS A 631 -6.51 -3.90 -34.20
CA LYS A 631 -5.05 -4.08 -34.20
C LYS A 631 -4.48 -4.13 -32.78
N TYR A 632 -5.07 -3.39 -31.85
CA TYR A 632 -4.59 -3.24 -30.48
C TYR A 632 -5.47 -3.95 -29.45
N GLY A 633 -6.18 -5.00 -29.87
CA GLY A 633 -6.85 -5.94 -28.96
C GLY A 633 -8.24 -5.51 -28.47
N VAL A 634 -8.86 -4.53 -29.11
CA VAL A 634 -10.24 -4.12 -28.85
C VAL A 634 -11.16 -4.75 -29.90
N ASP A 635 -12.28 -5.32 -29.45
CA ASP A 635 -13.21 -6.02 -30.35
C ASP A 635 -13.83 -5.08 -31.40
N LYS A 636 -14.20 -5.64 -32.57
CA LYS A 636 -14.78 -4.88 -33.68
C LYS A 636 -16.10 -4.21 -33.30
N ASP A 637 -16.87 -4.85 -32.42
CA ASP A 637 -18.20 -4.40 -32.00
C ASP A 637 -18.15 -3.37 -30.86
N VAL A 638 -16.97 -3.11 -30.28
CA VAL A 638 -16.81 -2.09 -29.24
C VAL A 638 -16.81 -0.70 -29.87
N GLU A 639 -17.71 0.16 -29.40
CA GLU A 639 -17.80 1.56 -29.85
C GLU A 639 -17.12 2.52 -28.87
N LEU A 640 -16.64 3.64 -29.40
CA LEU A 640 -16.12 4.75 -28.60
C LEU A 640 -17.30 5.54 -28.03
N ILE A 641 -17.47 5.51 -26.71
CA ILE A 641 -18.59 6.20 -26.05
C ILE A 641 -18.14 7.61 -25.68
N LEU A 642 -18.86 8.62 -26.16
CA LEU A 642 -18.58 10.02 -25.86
C LEU A 642 -19.65 10.58 -24.92
N GLN A 643 -19.23 11.17 -23.80
CA GLN A 643 -20.08 11.79 -22.78
C GLN A 643 -19.82 13.29 -22.65
#